data_AF-G9EIJ6-F1
#
_entry.id   AF-G9EIJ6-F1
#
_cell.length_a   1.000
_cell.length_b   1.000
_cell.length_c   1.000
_cell.angle_alpha   90.00
_cell.angle_beta   90.00
_cell.angle_gamma   90.00
#
_symmetry.space_group_name_H-M   'P 1'
#
loop_
_entity.id
_entity.type
_entity.pdbx_description
1 polymer ?
#
loop_
_entity_poly.entity_id
_entity_poly.type
_entity_poly.pdbx_seq_one_letter_code
_entity_poly.pdbx_strand_id
1 'polypeptide(L)'
;MSNKHDAIKHAAQYVYDNFLSKPYTGNANRNNQVYRCSNDQIIHRPNHGLPHSLRKMSYSNAVISFLRHHDKTNSISTFCFTDEEQLAIKLCLLFSVTGREDEAGHKDSPEAYRKYLAASANHFEEFCKNNTTFNSETIDRFKKIIIAKHDQNNRDPARAVVHFCHELDLLRCFPPKAMISHLRAFNSNFNSINNRDFTQLILYAQKCITQTGDCLSTKFKEHHGRVLTLDGNFPNKISFSMPYFSYQKRDDIRFAACSHSVDKCLEAIAGVASPVSYISEIPYITKSEEEKEEKRMDDFDIRSETQAVLELIKSTEACIRLINFKPGDEQDFAFEMKQICDPVFFRSTKPAHSEQKIGDRRHYIDQQKRHYVYRLFKDYEPIENQPLVDNNPPHSNYFDEHEQPLVGAIHKEEDRGKPKNTVFAKKKAYSLLRPDGKQLHFQGTTFKRAQFNPVGIINDVRQMHLHGERYIWLKDVCSDDKFWTGELARQHHEDELDIYSRKVAKVIDVSERQQGVSLQKLQDNLNQKALEHAPADRRNEMLVGPSKASMRGLFAPEDTLYSRLNMLYANVLLREDYGKPVAMLIIDGKQAPKAYTPRMIQKDLAALVSHYATFSPWVALKQFLGFSDQGKDLFDALSQTTSVHAKHDPNEFISSILAKAGIANDLLLKDRSAIRLASTREWFVVELVKTLAVTGAAFVCLLPLITYTFLAAVTACLIAPFTGFRNAWQLATKPLSKLCAYFIYPSRHKARLADDPELSSMSQMDLKLQTRWGDKLEAIQFNPNNFAQKNPSEQKYILCINGRDSLFADDDKLFQMQEDSKATDAAVMSFNMPGIGNSKGSSTYAADLVTVTTDIVKNLIHRGVKPENILLKGHSLGGAIATLTVANLHQENHPVRLFVDRSFSSLSNVMSDKFTTIWGGKLLFKPVINYLLSLAGWNIDSADAWHTIPDEYKTYVTIQGRAGHQQEEKRYDGVITDSGALHNDPKIKKDRKHTKDMLDQLRYCRHYKELAEAKLNMMKNSKLVKLEDVAQTSLPTGSHNLSLAHLRLRGARETSAAHFFQSYARETPENIKNIQHQFDEACFNI
;
A
#
# COMPACT_ATOMS: atom_id res chain seq x y z
N MET A 1 -8.62 34.62 44.98
CA MET A 1 -7.90 34.34 43.73
C MET A 1 -7.98 35.57 42.84
N SER A 2 -7.06 36.53 43.03
CA SER A 2 -6.77 37.54 41.99
C SER A 2 -6.39 36.77 40.72
N ASN A 3 -7.03 37.10 39.60
CA ASN A 3 -7.28 36.20 38.49
C ASN A 3 -5.95 35.73 37.87
N LYS A 4 -5.69 34.41 37.75
CA LYS A 4 -4.48 33.89 37.06
C LYS A 4 -4.31 34.48 35.66
N HIS A 5 -5.42 34.85 35.03
CA HIS A 5 -5.45 35.54 33.75
C HIS A 5 -4.82 36.94 33.82
N ASP A 6 -5.07 37.70 34.89
CA ASP A 6 -4.51 39.04 35.11
C ASP A 6 -3.00 38.96 35.34
N ALA A 7 -2.53 37.95 36.07
CA ALA A 7 -1.10 37.72 36.27
C ALA A 7 -0.36 37.40 34.96
N ILE A 8 -0.96 36.57 34.10
CA ILE A 8 -0.40 36.24 32.78
C ILE A 8 -0.39 37.46 31.86
N LYS A 9 -1.49 38.22 31.83
CA LYS A 9 -1.60 39.45 31.04
C LYS A 9 -0.58 40.50 31.49
N HIS A 10 -0.42 40.69 32.80
CA HIS A 10 0.60 41.58 33.36
C HIS A 10 2.01 41.12 32.98
N ALA A 11 2.33 39.83 33.13
CA ALA A 11 3.63 39.29 32.71
C ALA A 11 3.88 39.45 31.21
N ALA A 12 2.87 39.22 30.37
CA ALA A 12 2.94 39.38 28.92
C ALA A 12 3.21 40.83 28.52
N GLN A 13 2.54 41.78 29.18
CA GLN A 13 2.77 43.21 28.99
C GLN A 13 4.18 43.61 29.45
N TYR A 14 4.61 43.13 30.61
CA TYR A 14 5.96 43.36 31.12
C TYR A 14 7.04 42.86 30.15
N VAL A 15 6.94 41.63 29.64
CA VAL A 15 7.95 41.13 28.69
C VAL A 15 7.92 41.85 27.36
N TYR A 16 6.75 42.31 26.91
CA TYR A 16 6.62 43.10 25.70
C TYR A 16 7.31 44.45 25.85
N ASP A 17 6.97 45.22 26.89
CA ASP A 17 7.46 46.58 27.10
C ASP A 17 8.97 46.63 27.36
N ASN A 18 9.50 45.63 28.08
CA ASN A 18 10.90 45.60 28.49
C ASN A 18 11.82 44.88 27.49
N PHE A 19 11.34 43.87 26.76
CA PHE A 19 12.22 43.00 25.96
C PHE A 19 11.74 42.72 24.53
N LEU A 20 10.54 42.15 24.35
CA LEU A 20 10.11 41.58 23.07
C LEU A 20 9.77 42.65 22.01
N SER A 21 9.44 43.88 22.43
CA SER A 21 9.24 45.02 21.54
C SER A 21 10.55 45.70 21.11
N LYS A 22 11.66 45.45 21.81
CA LYS A 22 12.93 46.16 21.59
C LYS A 22 13.70 45.62 20.38
N PRO A 23 14.49 46.47 19.69
CA PRO A 23 15.43 46.01 18.67
C PRO A 23 16.42 44.98 19.20
N TYR A 24 16.99 44.20 18.26
CA TYR A 24 18.15 43.36 18.53
C TYR A 24 19.40 44.23 18.72
N THR A 25 20.22 43.90 19.72
CA THR A 25 21.47 44.61 20.09
C THR A 25 22.73 43.82 19.73
N GLY A 26 22.58 42.53 19.43
CA GLY A 26 23.66 41.58 19.15
C GLY A 26 24.03 41.49 17.67
N ASN A 27 25.18 40.90 17.41
CA ASN A 27 25.80 40.78 16.09
C ASN A 27 26.30 39.36 15.75
N ALA A 28 25.98 38.36 16.58
CA ALA A 28 26.34 36.97 16.34
C ALA A 28 25.61 36.37 15.13
N ASN A 29 24.44 36.92 14.77
CA ASN A 29 23.79 36.69 13.48
C ASN A 29 23.83 37.96 12.61
N ARG A 30 24.36 37.84 11.38
CA ARG A 30 24.41 38.96 10.42
C ARG A 30 23.06 39.29 9.79
N ASN A 31 22.06 38.42 9.92
CA ASN A 31 20.74 38.52 9.31
C ASN A 31 19.64 38.75 10.36
N ASN A 32 19.80 39.80 11.17
CA ASN A 32 18.76 40.20 12.12
C ASN A 32 17.47 40.55 11.36
N GLN A 33 16.41 39.78 11.65
CA GLN A 33 15.14 39.95 10.97
C GLN A 33 14.40 41.13 11.57
N VAL A 34 14.02 42.09 10.73
CA VAL A 34 13.04 43.12 11.05
C VAL A 34 11.92 42.99 10.05
N TYR A 35 10.67 43.05 10.52
CA TYR A 35 9.51 43.00 9.63
C TYR A 35 8.88 44.37 9.53
N ARG A 36 8.76 44.86 8.29
CA ARG A 36 8.06 46.11 7.99
C ARG A 36 6.67 45.73 7.49
N CYS A 37 5.65 46.07 8.27
CA CYS A 37 4.27 45.81 7.93
C CYS A 37 3.81 46.75 6.82
N SER A 38 2.73 46.37 6.13
CA SER A 38 2.12 47.20 5.07
C SER A 38 1.61 48.57 5.53
N ASN A 39 1.44 48.77 6.83
CA ASN A 39 1.07 50.04 7.47
C ASN A 39 2.29 50.82 8.02
N ASP A 40 3.50 50.52 7.54
CA ASP A 40 4.79 51.10 7.96
C ASP A 40 5.21 50.85 9.42
N GLN A 41 4.45 50.07 10.19
CA GLN A 41 4.88 49.64 11.52
C GLN A 41 6.05 48.66 11.43
N ILE A 42 6.97 48.77 12.39
CA ILE A 42 8.18 47.95 12.47
C ILE A 42 8.05 46.94 13.61
N ILE A 43 8.18 45.66 13.27
CA ILE A 43 8.30 44.56 14.24
C ILE A 43 9.77 44.16 14.29
N HIS A 44 10.41 44.45 15.43
CA HIS A 44 11.85 44.27 15.61
C HIS A 44 12.31 42.83 15.71
N ARG A 45 11.46 41.92 16.19
CA ARG A 45 11.81 40.52 16.48
C ARG A 45 10.74 39.57 15.93
N PRO A 46 10.47 39.56 14.61
CA PRO A 46 9.29 38.89 14.06
C PRO A 46 9.30 37.37 14.29
N ASN A 47 10.46 36.72 14.39
CA ASN A 47 10.51 35.27 14.61
C ASN A 47 10.49 34.88 16.10
N HIS A 48 10.90 35.77 17.02
CA HIS A 48 11.02 35.50 18.46
C HIS A 48 10.39 36.59 19.34
N GLY A 49 9.37 37.27 18.83
CA GLY A 49 8.66 38.36 19.50
C GLY A 49 7.43 37.89 20.27
N LEU A 50 6.50 38.81 20.49
CA LEU A 50 5.30 38.60 21.31
C LEU A 50 4.43 37.42 20.84
N PRO A 51 4.09 37.26 19.53
CA PRO A 51 3.23 36.16 19.10
C PRO A 51 3.84 34.78 19.37
N HIS A 52 5.15 34.62 19.13
CA HIS A 52 5.88 33.38 19.41
C HIS A 52 5.80 33.00 20.90
N SER A 53 6.04 33.96 21.79
CA SER A 53 6.06 33.71 23.24
C SER A 53 4.66 33.38 23.77
N LEU A 54 3.62 34.09 23.31
CA LEU A 54 2.24 33.83 23.74
C LEU A 54 1.69 32.51 23.19
N ARG A 55 1.99 32.13 21.94
CA ARG A 55 1.56 30.84 21.38
C ARG A 55 2.12 29.65 22.16
N LYS A 56 3.44 29.63 22.39
CA LYS A 56 4.10 28.62 23.21
C LYS A 56 3.46 28.46 24.59
N MET A 57 3.20 29.58 25.26
CA MET A 57 2.54 29.61 26.57
C MET A 57 1.14 29.00 26.48
N SER A 58 0.35 29.33 25.46
CA SER A 58 -1.00 28.79 25.28
C SER A 58 -1.02 27.29 24.95
N TYR A 59 0.01 26.75 24.31
CA TYR A 59 0.14 25.32 24.05
C TYR A 59 0.28 24.48 25.33
N SER A 60 0.77 25.07 26.42
CA SER A 60 1.21 24.31 27.60
C SER A 60 0.12 23.41 28.17
N ASN A 61 -1.13 23.89 28.23
CA ASN A 61 -2.24 23.10 28.77
C ASN A 61 -2.52 21.87 27.91
N ALA A 62 -2.63 22.04 26.59
CA ALA A 62 -2.87 20.94 25.65
C ALA A 62 -1.69 19.95 25.65
N VAL A 63 -0.45 20.44 25.77
CA VAL A 63 0.75 19.61 25.87
C VAL A 63 0.79 18.83 27.19
N ILE A 64 0.45 19.44 28.32
CA ILE A 64 0.38 18.76 29.63
C ILE A 64 -0.65 17.64 29.57
N SER A 65 -1.85 17.92 29.04
CA SER A 65 -2.90 16.90 28.88
C SER A 65 -2.46 15.76 27.96
N PHE A 66 -1.79 16.08 26.85
CA PHE A 66 -1.24 15.09 25.92
C PHE A 66 -0.17 14.21 26.59
N LEU A 67 0.80 14.81 27.27
CA LEU A 67 1.91 14.09 27.92
C LEU A 67 1.40 13.24 29.09
N ARG A 68 0.41 13.72 29.84
CA ARG A 68 -0.24 12.95 30.90
C ARG A 68 -0.95 11.71 30.35
N HIS A 69 -1.58 11.81 29.19
CA HIS A 69 -2.29 10.69 28.57
C HIS A 69 -1.36 9.63 27.99
N HIS A 70 -0.17 10.03 27.50
CA HIS A 70 0.76 9.16 26.76
C HIS A 70 2.05 8.77 27.53
N ASP A 71 2.12 8.99 28.84
CA ASP A 71 3.33 8.69 29.64
C ASP A 71 3.64 7.18 29.70
N LYS A 72 4.90 6.82 29.48
CA LYS A 72 5.39 5.42 29.41
C LYS A 72 5.28 4.66 30.73
N THR A 73 5.20 5.36 31.84
CA THR A 73 5.43 4.78 33.17
C THR A 73 4.16 4.23 33.83
N ASN A 74 2.98 4.40 33.24
CA ASN A 74 1.67 4.19 33.90
C ASN A 74 1.56 4.90 35.27
N SER A 75 2.48 5.81 35.58
CA SER A 75 2.46 6.64 36.78
C SER A 75 1.65 7.87 36.45
N ILE A 76 0.38 7.87 36.86
CA ILE A 76 -0.53 9.03 36.70
C ILE A 76 0.11 10.33 37.24
N SER A 77 1.11 10.26 38.12
CA SER A 77 1.73 11.42 38.77
C SER A 77 2.77 12.22 37.97
N THR A 78 3.42 11.70 36.90
CA THR A 78 4.61 12.38 36.31
C THR A 78 4.31 13.77 35.74
N PHE A 79 3.14 13.95 35.10
CA PHE A 79 2.71 15.21 34.48
C PHE A 79 1.52 15.86 35.22
N CYS A 80 1.44 15.61 36.53
CA CYS A 80 0.49 16.26 37.44
C CYS A 80 1.14 17.47 38.10
N PHE A 81 0.98 18.64 37.48
CA PHE A 81 1.50 19.90 37.99
C PHE A 81 0.45 20.63 38.83
N THR A 82 0.88 21.19 39.97
CA THR A 82 0.07 22.10 40.77
C THR A 82 -0.28 23.36 39.98
N ASP A 83 -1.28 24.11 40.45
CA ASP A 83 -1.68 25.38 39.86
C ASP A 83 -0.53 26.40 39.80
N GLU A 84 0.32 26.41 40.83
CA GLU A 84 1.51 27.24 40.91
C GLU A 84 2.54 26.82 39.85
N GLU A 85 2.82 25.52 39.72
CA GLU A 85 3.74 25.00 38.70
C GLU A 85 3.22 25.21 37.28
N GLN A 86 1.92 25.09 37.04
CA GLN A 86 1.34 25.39 35.72
C GLN A 86 1.50 26.87 35.37
N LEU A 87 1.35 27.77 36.34
CA LEU A 87 1.64 29.19 36.15
C LEU A 87 3.14 29.41 35.89
N ALA A 88 4.01 28.74 36.65
CA ALA A 88 5.46 28.81 36.47
C ALA A 88 5.92 28.29 35.09
N ILE A 89 5.33 27.21 34.57
CA ILE A 89 5.55 26.70 33.20
C ILE A 89 5.18 27.78 32.17
N LYS A 90 4.03 28.42 32.33
CA LYS A 90 3.55 29.48 31.43
C LYS A 90 4.48 30.69 31.42
N LEU A 91 4.87 31.16 32.61
CA LEU A 91 5.83 32.26 32.76
C LEU A 91 7.21 31.87 32.19
N CYS A 92 7.70 30.65 32.45
CA CYS A 92 8.93 30.14 31.86
C CYS A 92 8.91 30.17 30.32
N LEU A 93 7.81 29.72 29.70
CA LEU A 93 7.63 29.76 28.24
C LEU A 93 7.61 31.19 27.69
N LEU A 94 6.93 32.09 28.39
CA LEU A 94 6.83 33.51 28.03
C LEU A 94 8.20 34.21 28.07
N PHE A 95 9.01 33.92 29.09
CA PHE A 95 10.34 34.52 29.28
C PHE A 95 11.45 33.82 28.48
N SER A 96 11.24 32.60 27.97
CA SER A 96 12.27 31.73 27.36
C SER A 96 13.08 32.30 26.19
N VAL A 97 12.74 33.47 25.67
CA VAL A 97 13.44 34.13 24.55
C VAL A 97 13.69 35.63 24.79
N THR A 98 13.38 36.17 25.97
CA THR A 98 13.50 37.62 26.25
C THR A 98 14.95 38.10 26.24
N GLY A 99 15.89 37.22 26.60
CA GLY A 99 17.32 37.51 26.60
C GLY A 99 18.01 37.41 25.24
N ARG A 100 17.30 37.11 24.15
CA ARG A 100 17.93 37.09 22.81
C ARG A 100 18.36 38.50 22.41
N GLU A 101 19.56 38.63 21.86
CA GLU A 101 20.05 39.91 21.34
C GLU A 101 20.17 39.91 19.82
N ASP A 102 20.06 38.76 19.16
CA ASP A 102 19.95 38.60 17.71
C ASP A 102 19.21 37.31 17.35
N GLU A 103 19.21 36.93 16.07
CA GLU A 103 18.58 35.70 15.59
C GLU A 103 19.42 34.41 15.73
N ALA A 104 20.65 34.47 16.27
CA ALA A 104 21.55 33.32 16.35
C ALA A 104 20.96 32.17 17.19
N GLY A 105 20.87 30.99 16.58
CA GLY A 105 20.54 29.75 17.29
C GLY A 105 21.78 29.06 17.85
N HIS A 106 21.57 27.95 18.55
CA HIS A 106 22.67 27.13 19.09
C HIS A 106 23.67 26.67 18.01
N LYS A 107 23.19 26.39 16.79
CA LYS A 107 24.06 25.98 15.67
C LYS A 107 24.90 27.13 15.09
N ASP A 108 24.42 28.36 15.18
CA ASP A 108 25.10 29.53 14.63
C ASP A 108 26.18 30.03 15.61
N SER A 109 25.81 30.17 16.90
CA SER A 109 26.73 30.54 17.97
C SER A 109 26.29 29.93 19.30
N PRO A 110 26.86 28.77 19.71
CA PRO A 110 26.56 28.13 20.98
C PRO A 110 26.81 29.03 22.20
N GLU A 111 27.83 29.90 22.13
CA GLU A 111 28.18 30.82 23.21
C GLU A 111 27.14 31.94 23.36
N ALA A 112 26.78 32.61 22.27
CA ALA A 112 25.75 33.65 22.30
C ALA A 112 24.41 33.07 22.74
N TYR A 113 24.04 31.89 22.24
CA TYR A 113 22.80 31.22 22.64
C TYR A 113 22.75 30.91 24.14
N ARG A 114 23.86 30.46 24.75
CA ARG A 114 23.94 30.25 26.21
C ARG A 114 23.78 31.56 26.99
N LYS A 115 24.37 32.66 26.52
CA LYS A 115 24.18 34.00 27.11
C LYS A 115 22.70 34.42 27.05
N TYR A 116 22.02 34.16 25.93
CA TYR A 116 20.59 34.48 25.77
C TYR A 116 19.71 33.68 26.72
N LEU A 117 19.99 32.40 26.93
CA LEU A 117 19.27 31.58 27.89
C LEU A 117 19.50 32.06 29.32
N ALA A 118 20.75 32.41 29.69
CA ALA A 118 21.07 32.95 31.00
C ALA A 118 20.37 34.28 31.28
N ALA A 119 20.38 35.21 30.31
CA ALA A 119 19.68 36.48 30.40
C ALA A 119 18.16 36.28 30.54
N SER A 120 17.57 35.39 29.73
CA SER A 120 16.14 35.03 29.82
C SER A 120 15.77 34.47 31.21
N ALA A 121 16.65 33.64 31.78
CA ALA A 121 16.50 33.07 33.12
C ALA A 121 16.55 34.15 34.22
N ASN A 122 17.44 35.14 34.08
CA ASN A 122 17.54 36.26 35.02
C ASN A 122 16.33 37.18 34.93
N HIS A 123 15.83 37.49 33.72
CA HIS A 123 14.62 38.28 33.54
C HIS A 123 13.39 37.59 34.18
N PHE A 124 13.30 36.26 34.04
CA PHE A 124 12.26 35.46 34.69
C PHE A 124 12.36 35.55 36.21
N GLU A 125 13.55 35.36 36.77
CA GLU A 125 13.79 35.44 38.21
C GLU A 125 13.43 36.82 38.78
N GLU A 126 13.86 37.89 38.13
CA GLU A 126 13.57 39.26 38.53
C GLU A 126 12.07 39.55 38.54
N PHE A 127 11.36 39.14 37.48
CA PHE A 127 9.91 39.30 37.42
C PHE A 127 9.21 38.50 38.52
N CYS A 128 9.56 37.23 38.70
CA CYS A 128 8.92 36.35 39.67
C CYS A 128 9.13 36.82 41.11
N LYS A 129 10.34 37.29 41.47
CA LYS A 129 10.63 37.83 42.82
C LYS A 129 9.74 39.02 43.19
N ASN A 130 9.38 39.84 42.20
CA ASN A 130 8.65 41.08 42.43
C ASN A 130 7.13 40.95 42.22
N ASN A 131 6.68 39.96 41.44
CA ASN A 131 5.29 39.92 40.93
C ASN A 131 4.57 38.59 41.16
N THR A 132 5.21 37.61 41.80
CA THR A 132 4.60 36.29 42.08
C THR A 132 4.80 35.88 43.53
N THR A 133 4.02 34.90 43.98
CA THR A 133 4.17 34.30 45.32
C THR A 133 5.06 33.05 45.31
N PHE A 134 5.81 32.82 44.23
CA PHE A 134 6.66 31.64 44.10
C PHE A 134 7.77 31.66 45.16
N ASN A 135 7.98 30.52 45.80
CA ASN A 135 9.12 30.37 46.69
C ASN A 135 10.44 30.33 45.89
N SER A 136 11.57 30.56 46.58
CA SER A 136 12.90 30.59 45.94
C SER A 136 13.28 29.30 45.23
N GLU A 137 12.77 28.15 45.70
CA GLU A 137 13.04 26.83 45.09
C GLU A 137 12.33 26.69 43.74
N THR A 138 11.05 27.09 43.65
CA THR A 138 10.28 27.14 42.39
C THR A 138 10.97 28.06 41.38
N ILE A 139 11.40 29.25 41.81
CA ILE A 139 12.10 30.21 40.95
C ILE A 139 13.41 29.60 40.42
N ASP A 140 14.24 29.01 41.30
CA ASP A 140 15.51 28.39 40.92
C ASP A 140 15.32 27.18 39.98
N ARG A 141 14.32 26.34 40.25
CA ARG A 141 13.94 25.20 39.40
C ARG A 141 13.61 25.66 37.98
N PHE A 142 12.71 26.64 37.83
CA PHE A 142 12.29 27.10 36.50
C PHE A 142 13.37 27.94 35.79
N LYS A 143 14.24 28.63 36.54
CA LYS A 143 15.46 29.24 36.00
C LYS A 143 16.37 28.20 35.36
N LYS A 144 16.62 27.07 36.05
CA LYS A 144 17.38 25.94 35.52
C LYS A 144 16.71 25.33 34.29
N ILE A 145 15.38 25.25 34.24
CA ILE A 145 14.64 24.76 33.08
C ILE A 145 14.83 25.67 31.85
N ILE A 146 14.83 27.00 32.01
CA ILE A 146 15.11 27.93 30.89
C ILE A 146 16.50 27.66 30.31
N ILE A 147 17.51 27.51 31.18
CA ILE A 147 18.89 27.24 30.78
C ILE A 147 19.03 25.86 30.13
N ALA A 148 18.37 24.84 30.69
CA ALA A 148 18.45 23.45 30.27
C ALA A 148 17.34 23.03 29.28
N LYS A 149 16.63 23.98 28.66
CA LYS A 149 15.45 23.72 27.81
C LYS A 149 15.70 22.68 26.70
N HIS A 150 16.92 22.63 26.17
CA HIS A 150 17.33 21.69 25.12
C HIS A 150 18.22 20.55 25.61
N ASP A 151 18.51 20.47 26.91
CA ASP A 151 19.29 19.39 27.51
C ASP A 151 18.40 18.18 27.78
N GLN A 152 18.56 17.15 26.94
CA GLN A 152 17.79 15.91 27.03
C GLN A 152 18.15 15.08 28.28
N ASN A 153 19.27 15.35 28.94
CA ASN A 153 19.65 14.66 30.17
C ASN A 153 18.88 15.19 31.40
N ASN A 154 18.24 16.35 31.28
CA ASN A 154 17.42 16.90 32.34
C ASN A 154 16.04 16.19 32.40
N ARG A 155 15.86 15.40 33.47
CA ARG A 155 14.68 14.56 33.69
C ARG A 155 13.45 15.29 34.26
N ASP A 156 13.51 16.61 34.46
CA ASP A 156 12.37 17.36 34.98
C ASP A 156 11.16 17.28 34.01
N PRO A 157 9.96 16.86 34.45
CA PRO A 157 8.78 16.79 33.61
C PRO A 157 8.37 18.15 33.01
N ALA A 158 8.56 19.25 33.74
CA ALA A 158 8.22 20.58 33.26
C ALA A 158 9.14 21.01 32.09
N ARG A 159 10.39 20.55 32.06
CA ARG A 159 11.30 20.75 30.92
C ARG A 159 10.78 20.05 29.66
N ALA A 160 10.14 18.88 29.78
CA ALA A 160 9.50 18.21 28.65
C ALA A 160 8.37 19.03 28.05
N VAL A 161 7.51 19.60 28.90
CA VAL A 161 6.43 20.49 28.48
C VAL A 161 6.99 21.71 27.77
N VAL A 162 7.98 22.39 28.39
CA VAL A 162 8.57 23.61 27.84
C VAL A 162 9.24 23.35 26.49
N HIS A 163 10.00 22.26 26.38
CA HIS A 163 10.65 21.86 25.15
C HIS A 163 9.63 21.55 24.05
N PHE A 164 8.58 20.78 24.36
CA PHE A 164 7.61 20.37 23.35
C PHE A 164 6.74 21.53 22.85
N CYS A 165 6.35 22.46 23.72
CA CYS A 165 5.67 23.70 23.31
C CYS A 165 6.53 24.52 22.34
N HIS A 166 7.85 24.60 22.57
CA HIS A 166 8.75 25.31 21.66
C HIS A 166 8.83 24.65 20.29
N GLU A 167 8.86 23.32 20.26
CA GLU A 167 9.03 22.52 19.05
C GLU A 167 7.79 22.54 18.16
N LEU A 168 6.59 22.53 18.76
CA LEU A 168 5.34 22.75 18.04
C LEU A 168 5.33 24.10 17.31
N ASP A 169 5.87 25.17 17.92
CA ASP A 169 5.88 26.49 17.29
C ASP A 169 6.88 26.60 16.13
N LEU A 170 7.82 25.65 15.97
CA LEU A 170 8.78 25.64 14.86
C LEU A 170 8.11 25.42 13.49
N LEU A 171 6.85 24.99 13.44
CA LEU A 171 6.03 24.93 12.22
C LEU A 171 6.08 26.23 11.40
N ARG A 172 6.24 27.38 12.08
CA ARG A 172 6.32 28.69 11.45
C ARG A 172 7.57 28.92 10.61
N CYS A 173 8.71 28.32 11.00
CA CYS A 173 10.03 28.65 10.44
C CYS A 173 10.82 27.44 9.93
N PHE A 174 10.45 26.21 10.29
CA PHE A 174 11.14 25.01 9.82
C PHE A 174 10.52 24.52 8.51
N PRO A 175 11.33 24.20 7.48
CA PRO A 175 10.83 23.54 6.29
C PRO A 175 10.41 22.10 6.63
N PRO A 176 9.54 21.46 5.81
CA PRO A 176 8.98 20.15 6.12
C PRO A 176 10.03 19.11 6.49
N LYS A 177 11.15 19.06 5.75
CA LYS A 177 12.24 18.11 6.03
C LYS A 177 12.82 18.24 7.44
N ALA A 178 13.00 19.47 7.94
CA ALA A 178 13.53 19.70 9.28
C ALA A 178 12.47 19.39 10.34
N MET A 179 11.25 19.90 10.16
CA MET A 179 10.14 19.70 11.10
C MET A 179 9.86 18.20 11.33
N ILE A 180 9.93 17.39 10.28
CA ILE A 180 9.72 15.93 10.35
C ILE A 180 10.69 15.26 11.32
N SER A 181 11.97 15.59 11.22
CA SER A 181 13.00 14.99 12.07
C SER A 181 12.75 15.33 13.54
N HIS A 182 12.34 16.56 13.82
CA HIS A 182 12.00 17.00 15.17
C HIS A 182 10.78 16.23 15.71
N LEU A 183 9.66 16.23 14.99
CA LEU A 183 8.45 15.51 15.42
C LEU A 183 8.66 14.00 15.59
N ARG A 184 9.51 13.37 14.76
CA ARG A 184 9.87 11.94 14.92
C ARG A 184 10.70 11.68 16.17
N ALA A 185 11.70 12.52 16.45
CA ALA A 185 12.52 12.39 17.65
C ALA A 185 11.68 12.52 18.93
N PHE A 186 10.62 13.33 18.89
CA PHE A 186 9.63 13.36 19.96
C PHE A 186 8.82 12.07 20.05
N ASN A 187 8.29 11.58 18.92
CA ASN A 187 7.46 10.37 18.93
C ASN A 187 8.21 9.14 19.47
N SER A 188 9.49 8.99 19.14
CA SER A 188 10.32 7.87 19.63
C SER A 188 10.46 7.81 21.16
N ASN A 189 10.19 8.93 21.85
CA ASN A 189 10.27 8.99 23.30
C ASN A 189 9.03 8.43 24.01
N PHE A 190 8.01 7.95 23.29
CA PHE A 190 6.76 7.39 23.80
C PHE A 190 6.52 5.97 23.25
N ASN A 191 5.98 5.04 24.06
CA ASN A 191 5.88 3.62 23.68
C ASN A 191 4.67 3.34 22.76
N SER A 192 3.67 4.23 22.76
CA SER A 192 2.46 4.12 21.94
C SER A 192 1.71 5.46 21.93
N ILE A 193 2.16 6.42 21.12
CA ILE A 193 1.38 7.65 20.94
C ILE A 193 0.15 7.33 20.10
N ASN A 194 -1.03 7.67 20.62
CA ASN A 194 -2.21 7.77 19.77
C ASN A 194 -1.98 8.89 18.75
N ASN A 195 -1.85 8.45 17.53
CA ASN A 195 -1.66 9.24 16.32
C ASN A 195 -2.66 10.35 16.11
N ARG A 196 -3.88 10.13 16.57
CA ARG A 196 -4.96 11.11 16.49
C ARG A 196 -4.63 12.29 17.38
N ASP A 197 -4.26 12.02 18.62
CA ASP A 197 -4.00 13.04 19.63
C ASP A 197 -2.81 13.91 19.25
N PHE A 198 -1.74 13.28 18.79
CA PHE A 198 -0.56 14.00 18.33
C PHE A 198 -0.85 14.86 17.10
N THR A 199 -1.68 14.35 16.16
CA THR A 199 -2.14 15.12 15.00
C THR A 199 -2.99 16.31 15.43
N GLN A 200 -3.92 16.13 16.37
CA GLN A 200 -4.77 17.22 16.86
C GLN A 200 -3.94 18.31 17.58
N LEU A 201 -2.92 17.92 18.33
CA LEU A 201 -1.99 18.86 18.98
C LEU A 201 -1.20 19.68 17.95
N ILE A 202 -0.70 19.06 16.88
CA ILE A 202 -0.01 19.75 15.79
C ILE A 202 -0.96 20.71 15.05
N LEU A 203 -2.19 20.27 14.75
CA LEU A 203 -3.19 21.10 14.08
C LEU A 203 -3.61 22.28 14.94
N TYR A 204 -3.71 22.12 16.26
CA TYR A 204 -3.95 23.21 17.18
C TYR A 204 -2.82 24.26 17.12
N ALA A 205 -1.55 23.83 17.21
CA ALA A 205 -0.42 24.73 17.10
C ALA A 205 -0.41 25.49 15.76
N GLN A 206 -0.65 24.80 14.65
CA GLN A 206 -0.77 25.39 13.32
C GLN A 206 -1.89 26.44 13.23
N LYS A 207 -3.06 26.16 13.81
CA LYS A 207 -4.18 27.10 13.85
C LYS A 207 -3.83 28.35 14.64
N CYS A 208 -3.16 28.23 15.80
CA CYS A 208 -2.69 29.40 16.56
C CYS A 208 -1.66 30.23 15.79
N ILE A 209 -0.73 29.61 15.06
CA ILE A 209 0.23 30.31 14.18
C ILE A 209 -0.54 31.11 13.12
N THR A 210 -1.48 30.46 12.45
CA THR A 210 -2.33 31.08 11.42
C THR A 210 -3.16 32.23 11.98
N GLN A 211 -3.77 32.03 13.15
CA GLN A 211 -4.67 33.00 13.77
C GLN A 211 -3.93 34.22 14.33
N THR A 212 -2.64 34.11 14.60
CA THR A 212 -1.78 35.25 14.95
C THR A 212 -1.17 35.95 13.73
N GLY A 213 -1.53 35.52 12.51
CA GLY A 213 -1.06 36.10 11.24
C GLY A 213 0.38 35.76 10.86
N ASP A 214 1.05 34.88 11.61
CA ASP A 214 2.44 34.51 11.36
C ASP A 214 2.56 33.57 10.14
N CYS A 215 3.77 33.39 9.62
CA CYS A 215 4.00 32.51 8.48
C CYS A 215 3.94 31.04 8.91
N LEU A 216 3.63 30.19 7.94
CA LEU A 216 3.69 28.74 8.12
C LEU A 216 4.66 28.15 7.09
N SER A 217 5.83 27.72 7.57
CA SER A 217 6.86 27.07 6.74
C SER A 217 6.57 25.60 6.48
N THR A 218 5.88 24.94 7.42
CA THR A 218 5.39 23.57 7.27
C THR A 218 3.89 23.52 7.52
N LYS A 219 3.09 23.28 6.47
CA LYS A 219 1.65 23.06 6.57
C LYS A 219 1.32 21.58 6.71
N PHE A 220 0.74 21.21 7.84
CA PHE A 220 0.05 19.96 8.04
C PHE A 220 -1.35 20.05 7.44
N LYS A 221 -1.63 19.21 6.44
CA LYS A 221 -2.98 19.03 5.91
C LYS A 221 -3.62 17.84 6.62
N GLU A 222 -4.83 18.04 7.11
CA GLU A 222 -5.71 16.95 7.49
C GLU A 222 -6.10 16.22 6.19
N HIS A 223 -5.37 15.17 5.84
CA HIS A 223 -5.63 14.44 4.61
C HIS A 223 -6.86 13.55 4.82
N HIS A 224 -8.06 14.06 4.51
CA HIS A 224 -9.32 13.29 4.47
C HIS A 224 -9.53 12.36 5.69
N GLY A 225 -9.14 12.84 6.88
CA GLY A 225 -9.19 12.10 8.14
C GLY A 225 -8.39 10.80 8.16
N ARG A 226 -7.19 10.78 7.55
CA ARG A 226 -6.10 9.92 7.98
C ARG A 226 -5.57 10.47 9.30
N VAL A 227 -5.93 9.80 10.39
CA VAL A 227 -5.10 9.80 11.59
C VAL A 227 -3.75 9.22 11.15
N LEU A 228 -2.67 9.98 11.32
CA LEU A 228 -1.31 9.57 10.92
C LEU A 228 -0.83 8.40 11.78
N THR A 229 -1.16 7.16 11.45
CA THR A 229 -0.72 6.01 12.25
C THR A 229 0.81 5.94 12.37
N LEU A 230 1.34 6.04 13.60
CA LEU A 230 2.69 5.82 14.09
C LEU A 230 2.75 4.45 14.76
N ASP A 231 2.13 3.45 14.14
CA ASP A 231 2.12 2.10 14.68
C ASP A 231 3.11 1.30 13.84
N GLY A 232 4.28 1.09 14.45
CA GLY A 232 5.44 0.48 13.83
C GLY A 232 5.21 -0.98 13.49
N ASN A 233 5.07 -1.27 12.20
CA ASN A 233 5.89 -2.26 11.52
C ASN A 233 5.77 -2.08 10.00
N PHE A 234 6.32 -0.97 9.49
CA PHE A 234 7.15 -0.91 8.28
C PHE A 234 7.77 0.51 8.28
N PRO A 235 9.07 0.65 8.01
CA PRO A 235 9.83 1.83 8.39
C PRO A 235 9.36 3.04 7.57
N ASN A 236 8.90 4.07 8.28
CA ASN A 236 8.57 5.40 7.78
C ASN A 236 7.30 5.50 6.92
N LYS A 237 6.27 6.21 7.43
CA LYS A 237 5.61 7.32 6.71
C LYS A 237 4.58 8.04 7.59
N ILE A 238 4.99 9.20 8.09
CA ILE A 238 4.09 10.35 8.09
C ILE A 238 3.96 10.77 6.62
N SER A 239 2.76 10.68 6.02
CA SER A 239 2.56 11.19 4.65
C SER A 239 2.37 12.70 4.70
N PHE A 240 3.46 13.44 4.48
CA PHE A 240 3.34 14.83 4.06
C PHE A 240 2.93 14.78 2.60
N SER A 241 1.79 15.38 2.26
CA SER A 241 1.72 15.96 0.92
C SER A 241 2.87 16.95 0.88
N MET A 242 3.88 16.71 0.05
CA MET A 242 4.75 17.75 -0.44
C MET A 242 4.00 18.40 -1.61
N PRO A 243 3.14 19.42 -1.41
CA PRO A 243 3.03 20.37 -2.48
C PRO A 243 4.40 21.06 -2.52
N TYR A 244 5.00 21.07 -3.69
CA TYR A 244 5.95 22.12 -4.03
C TYR A 244 5.41 23.45 -3.47
N PHE A 245 6.12 24.06 -2.52
CA PHE A 245 5.88 25.42 -2.02
C PHE A 245 4.51 25.78 -1.38
N SER A 246 4.03 25.10 -0.32
CA SER A 246 2.96 25.72 0.51
C SER A 246 3.55 26.60 1.62
N TYR A 247 4.09 27.76 1.24
CA TYR A 247 4.35 28.86 2.17
C TYR A 247 3.03 29.59 2.42
N GLN A 248 2.43 29.47 3.60
CA GLN A 248 1.46 30.49 3.99
C GLN A 248 2.27 31.73 4.38
N LYS A 249 2.15 32.78 3.58
CA LYS A 249 2.75 34.08 3.88
C LYS A 249 2.07 34.68 5.12
N ARG A 250 2.77 35.58 5.80
CA ARG A 250 2.18 36.34 6.92
C ARG A 250 0.96 37.12 6.43
N ASP A 251 -0.06 37.15 7.28
CA ASP A 251 -1.15 38.12 7.18
C ASP A 251 -0.64 39.39 7.87
N ASP A 252 -0.15 40.35 7.09
CA ASP A 252 0.54 41.55 7.59
C ASP A 252 -0.29 42.31 8.63
N ILE A 253 -1.59 42.48 8.39
CA ILE A 253 -2.47 43.26 9.25
C ILE A 253 -2.65 42.54 10.58
N ARG A 254 -2.95 41.23 10.53
CA ARG A 254 -3.17 40.43 11.72
C ARG A 254 -1.88 40.22 12.52
N PHE A 255 -0.77 40.01 11.83
CA PHE A 255 0.54 39.85 12.46
C PHE A 255 1.02 41.14 13.12
N ALA A 256 0.81 42.31 12.49
CA ALA A 256 1.07 43.61 13.10
C ALA A 256 0.24 43.81 14.37
N ALA A 257 -1.07 43.54 14.28
CA ALA A 257 -1.98 43.65 15.42
C ALA A 257 -1.55 42.76 16.60
N CYS A 258 -1.21 41.50 16.34
CA CYS A 258 -0.75 40.56 17.37
C CYS A 258 0.66 40.85 17.88
N SER A 259 1.52 41.47 17.06
CA SER A 259 2.89 41.78 17.45
C SER A 259 3.00 43.05 18.29
N HIS A 260 2.02 43.95 18.21
CA HIS A 260 2.01 45.22 18.93
C HIS A 260 1.03 45.29 20.11
N SER A 261 0.16 44.30 20.28
CA SER A 261 -0.83 44.27 21.35
C SER A 261 -0.93 42.89 21.97
N VAL A 262 -0.66 42.82 23.28
CA VAL A 262 -0.85 41.61 24.10
C VAL A 262 -2.30 41.14 24.02
N ASP A 263 -3.25 42.07 24.14
CA ASP A 263 -4.68 41.77 24.12
C ASP A 263 -5.11 41.16 22.80
N LYS A 264 -4.79 41.80 21.67
CA LYS A 264 -5.15 41.26 20.35
C LYS A 264 -4.52 39.90 20.10
N CYS A 265 -3.29 39.68 20.56
CA CYS A 265 -2.64 38.38 20.39
C CYS A 265 -3.27 37.30 21.26
N LEU A 266 -3.62 37.61 22.52
CA LEU A 266 -4.31 36.67 23.42
C LEU A 266 -5.71 36.34 22.89
N GLU A 267 -6.48 37.34 22.45
CA GLU A 267 -7.79 37.17 21.83
C GLU A 267 -7.71 36.28 20.58
N ALA A 268 -6.73 36.53 19.70
CA ALA A 268 -6.49 35.73 18.52
C ALA A 268 -6.24 34.25 18.88
N ILE A 269 -5.40 33.98 19.87
CA ILE A 269 -5.11 32.60 20.29
C ILE A 269 -6.32 31.95 20.97
N ALA A 270 -7.05 32.70 21.81
CA ALA A 270 -8.24 32.23 22.51
C ALA A 270 -9.39 31.85 21.56
N GLY A 271 -9.45 32.47 20.37
CA GLY A 271 -10.38 32.10 19.30
C GLY A 271 -10.10 30.72 18.66
N VAL A 272 -8.98 30.07 18.98
CA VAL A 272 -8.67 28.71 18.51
C VAL A 272 -9.11 27.69 19.54
N ALA A 273 -10.08 26.84 19.19
CA ALA A 273 -10.52 25.74 20.03
C ALA A 273 -9.34 24.81 20.39
N SER A 274 -9.13 24.60 21.69
CA SER A 274 -8.20 23.59 22.21
C SER A 274 -8.58 22.20 21.68
N PRO A 275 -7.62 21.27 21.49
CA PRO A 275 -7.94 19.88 21.24
C PRO A 275 -8.92 19.37 22.29
N VAL A 276 -9.96 18.64 21.86
CA VAL A 276 -10.91 18.00 22.77
C VAL A 276 -10.12 17.16 23.76
N SER A 277 -10.40 17.35 25.05
CA SER A 277 -9.71 16.70 26.15
C SER A 277 -9.42 15.23 25.83
N TYR A 278 -8.14 14.85 25.83
CA TYR A 278 -7.68 13.45 25.82
C TYR A 278 -8.19 12.66 27.04
N ILE A 279 -8.83 13.38 27.96
CA ILE A 279 -9.47 12.94 29.20
C ILE A 279 -11.00 13.05 29.06
N SER A 280 -11.58 12.70 27.91
CA SER A 280 -12.87 12.00 28.03
C SER A 280 -12.53 10.67 28.67
N GLU A 281 -12.42 10.66 30.01
CA GLU A 281 -12.47 9.45 30.80
C GLU A 281 -13.59 8.62 30.19
N ILE A 282 -13.23 7.51 29.55
CA ILE A 282 -14.19 6.50 29.16
C ILE A 282 -14.87 6.14 30.49
N PRO A 283 -16.17 6.45 30.71
CA PRO A 283 -16.77 6.31 32.04
C PRO A 283 -16.92 4.85 32.49
N TYR A 284 -16.35 3.89 31.75
CA TYR A 284 -16.62 2.46 31.85
C TYR A 284 -15.55 1.62 32.54
N ILE A 285 -14.33 2.12 32.77
CA ILE A 285 -13.22 1.18 33.08
C ILE A 285 -12.66 1.30 34.50
N THR A 286 -12.94 2.34 35.28
CA THR A 286 -12.45 2.41 36.67
C THR A 286 -13.40 3.14 37.62
N LYS A 287 -14.54 2.53 37.93
CA LYS A 287 -15.35 2.94 39.09
C LYS A 287 -15.55 1.78 40.07
N SER A 288 -15.62 2.13 41.35
CA SER A 288 -15.69 1.21 42.49
C SER A 288 -16.89 0.27 42.39
N GLU A 289 -16.76 -0.92 42.97
CA GLU A 289 -17.76 -2.00 42.98
C GLU A 289 -19.16 -1.55 43.42
N GLU A 290 -19.27 -0.49 44.22
CA GLU A 290 -20.56 0.05 44.70
C GLU A 290 -21.36 0.79 43.60
N GLU A 291 -20.73 1.35 42.55
CA GLU A 291 -21.46 1.97 41.42
C GLU A 291 -21.87 0.95 40.32
N LYS A 292 -21.47 -0.33 40.44
CA LYS A 292 -21.83 -1.37 39.44
C LYS A 292 -23.29 -1.82 39.53
N GLU A 293 -23.98 -1.57 40.64
CA GLU A 293 -25.39 -1.95 40.78
C GLU A 293 -26.35 -0.97 40.10
N GLU A 294 -25.95 0.30 39.90
CA GLU A 294 -26.82 1.32 39.31
C GLU A 294 -26.81 1.35 37.77
N LYS A 295 -25.93 0.56 37.12
CA LYS A 295 -25.76 0.51 35.65
C LYS A 295 -25.99 -0.85 34.99
N ARG A 296 -26.98 -1.61 35.47
CA ARG A 296 -27.65 -2.64 34.64
C ARG A 296 -28.42 -2.05 33.43
N MET A 297 -28.45 -0.72 33.26
CA MET A 297 -29.13 -0.02 32.16
C MET A 297 -28.45 -0.11 30.78
N ASP A 298 -27.14 -0.34 30.67
CA ASP A 298 -26.46 -0.27 29.36
C ASP A 298 -26.43 -1.62 28.59
N ASP A 299 -26.42 -2.74 29.32
CA ASP A 299 -26.64 -4.06 28.73
C ASP A 299 -28.12 -4.25 28.33
N PHE A 300 -29.02 -3.49 28.97
CA PHE A 300 -30.43 -3.37 28.61
C PHE A 300 -30.61 -2.56 27.32
N ASP A 301 -29.82 -1.50 27.09
CA ASP A 301 -29.90 -0.66 25.89
C ASP A 301 -29.45 -1.38 24.61
N ILE A 302 -28.37 -2.17 24.64
CA ILE A 302 -27.95 -2.95 23.45
C ILE A 302 -28.95 -4.07 23.11
N ARG A 303 -29.53 -4.73 24.13
CA ARG A 303 -30.58 -5.74 23.90
C ARG A 303 -31.84 -5.08 23.36
N SER A 304 -32.19 -3.91 23.88
CA SER A 304 -33.30 -3.08 23.40
C SER A 304 -33.10 -2.67 21.94
N GLU A 305 -31.93 -2.14 21.58
CA GLU A 305 -31.62 -1.74 20.20
C GLU A 305 -31.55 -2.96 19.26
N THR A 306 -31.01 -4.10 19.74
CA THR A 306 -31.01 -5.35 18.96
C THR A 306 -32.43 -5.83 18.68
N GLN A 307 -33.32 -5.77 19.67
CA GLN A 307 -34.73 -6.10 19.48
C GLN A 307 -35.40 -5.09 18.53
N ALA A 308 -35.11 -3.80 18.67
CA ALA A 308 -35.62 -2.77 17.78
C ALA A 308 -35.20 -3.02 16.32
N VAL A 309 -33.94 -3.43 16.07
CA VAL A 309 -33.49 -3.80 14.72
C VAL A 309 -34.18 -5.06 14.22
N LEU A 310 -34.39 -6.07 15.06
CA LEU A 310 -35.13 -7.27 14.68
C LEU A 310 -36.59 -6.94 14.32
N GLU A 311 -37.24 -6.03 15.04
CA GLU A 311 -38.58 -5.54 14.71
C GLU A 311 -38.59 -4.74 13.41
N LEU A 312 -37.58 -3.89 13.15
CA LEU A 312 -37.41 -3.20 11.87
C LEU A 312 -37.29 -4.17 10.69
N ILE A 313 -36.61 -5.31 10.89
CA ILE A 313 -36.51 -6.34 9.86
C ILE A 313 -37.89 -6.98 9.64
N LYS A 314 -38.59 -7.37 10.70
CA LYS A 314 -39.92 -7.99 10.62
C LYS A 314 -40.96 -7.08 9.97
N SER A 315 -40.87 -5.76 10.19
CA SER A 315 -41.75 -4.76 9.58
C SER A 315 -41.33 -4.34 8.17
N THR A 316 -40.25 -4.90 7.61
CA THR A 316 -39.71 -4.51 6.29
C THR A 316 -39.34 -3.02 6.24
N GLU A 317 -38.85 -2.49 7.36
CA GLU A 317 -38.37 -1.11 7.54
C GLU A 317 -36.84 -1.01 7.67
N ALA A 318 -36.15 -2.15 7.69
CA ALA A 318 -34.69 -2.22 7.66
C ALA A 318 -34.17 -2.28 6.23
N CYS A 319 -33.15 -1.49 5.90
CA CYS A 319 -32.37 -1.66 4.67
C CYS A 319 -30.89 -1.82 4.96
N ILE A 320 -30.19 -2.49 4.04
CA ILE A 320 -28.80 -2.91 4.21
C ILE A 320 -27.89 -2.48 3.08
N ARG A 321 -26.60 -2.34 3.40
CA ARG A 321 -25.52 -2.12 2.44
C ARG A 321 -24.25 -2.81 2.92
N LEU A 322 -23.56 -3.51 2.03
CA LEU A 322 -22.22 -4.03 2.28
C LEU A 322 -21.14 -2.98 1.99
N ILE A 323 -20.12 -2.94 2.85
CA ILE A 323 -18.96 -2.06 2.70
C ILE A 323 -17.70 -2.88 2.80
N ASN A 324 -16.71 -2.50 2.01
CA ASN A 324 -15.39 -3.09 2.11
C ASN A 324 -14.79 -2.74 3.47
N PHE A 325 -14.49 -3.75 4.27
CA PHE A 325 -13.86 -3.51 5.55
C PHE A 325 -12.75 -4.50 5.81
N LYS A 326 -11.53 -3.99 5.73
CA LYS A 326 -10.32 -4.74 6.04
C LYS A 326 -9.68 -4.13 7.29
N PRO A 327 -9.49 -4.90 8.37
CA PRO A 327 -8.73 -4.40 9.51
C PRO A 327 -7.29 -4.10 9.07
N GLY A 328 -6.77 -2.94 9.48
CA GLY A 328 -5.52 -2.37 9.00
C GLY A 328 -5.64 -1.55 7.69
N ASP A 329 -6.79 -1.60 7.00
CA ASP A 329 -7.13 -0.71 5.88
C ASP A 329 -8.59 -0.27 6.00
N GLU A 330 -8.87 0.49 7.05
CA GLU A 330 -10.22 0.94 7.38
C GLU A 330 -10.70 2.12 6.52
N GLN A 331 -9.98 2.48 5.44
CA GLN A 331 -10.23 3.71 4.68
C GLN A 331 -11.65 3.78 4.10
N ASP A 332 -12.11 2.68 3.49
CA ASP A 332 -13.44 2.63 2.86
C ASP A 332 -14.55 2.73 3.91
N PHE A 333 -14.41 2.00 5.02
CA PHE A 333 -15.36 2.04 6.14
C PHE A 333 -15.37 3.41 6.84
N ALA A 334 -14.20 3.96 7.18
CA ALA A 334 -14.10 5.27 7.82
C ALA A 334 -14.64 6.39 6.93
N PHE A 335 -14.39 6.31 5.61
CA PHE A 335 -14.97 7.25 4.66
C PHE A 335 -16.49 7.15 4.60
N GLU A 336 -17.04 5.93 4.60
CA GLU A 336 -18.48 5.73 4.65
C GLU A 336 -19.09 6.26 5.95
N MET A 337 -18.47 5.95 7.10
CA MET A 337 -18.95 6.35 8.43
C MET A 337 -18.93 7.87 8.59
N LYS A 338 -17.89 8.56 8.11
CA LYS A 338 -17.86 10.03 8.08
C LYS A 338 -19.00 10.61 7.27
N GLN A 339 -19.32 10.05 6.11
CA GLN A 339 -20.43 10.55 5.30
C GLN A 339 -21.78 10.37 5.99
N ILE A 340 -21.97 9.25 6.70
CA ILE A 340 -23.23 8.96 7.41
C ILE A 340 -23.33 9.82 8.68
N CYS A 341 -22.25 9.93 9.44
CA CYS A 341 -22.23 10.60 10.73
C CYS A 341 -22.08 12.12 10.63
N ASP A 342 -21.45 12.62 9.56
CA ASP A 342 -21.20 14.03 9.29
C ASP A 342 -21.33 14.37 7.79
N PRO A 343 -22.56 14.30 7.24
CA PRO A 343 -22.81 14.53 5.82
C PRO A 343 -22.69 16.00 5.39
N VAL A 344 -22.63 16.94 6.35
CA VAL A 344 -22.50 18.37 6.09
C VAL A 344 -21.09 18.68 5.57
N PHE A 345 -20.08 18.12 6.25
CA PHE A 345 -18.67 18.35 5.91
C PHE A 345 -18.07 17.26 5.00
N PHE A 346 -18.61 16.04 5.02
CA PHE A 346 -18.06 14.91 4.28
C PHE A 346 -19.05 14.38 3.24
N ARG A 347 -18.87 14.80 1.97
CA ARG A 347 -19.48 14.14 0.80
C ARG A 347 -18.40 13.66 -0.17
N SER A 348 -18.70 12.58 -0.89
CA SER A 348 -17.86 12.09 -1.99
C SER A 348 -17.66 13.18 -3.05
N THR A 349 -16.55 13.91 -2.96
CA THR A 349 -15.91 14.50 -4.13
C THR A 349 -15.41 13.34 -4.96
N LYS A 350 -15.63 13.36 -6.28
CA LYS A 350 -15.02 12.35 -7.15
C LYS A 350 -13.53 12.29 -6.82
N PRO A 351 -12.96 11.11 -6.52
CA PRO A 351 -11.52 11.01 -6.28
C PRO A 351 -10.80 11.63 -7.49
N ALA A 352 -9.71 12.35 -7.22
CA ALA A 352 -8.87 13.01 -8.23
C ALA A 352 -8.31 12.06 -9.31
N HIS A 353 -8.57 10.74 -9.20
CA HIS A 353 -8.21 9.72 -10.18
C HIS A 353 -8.96 9.79 -11.52
N SER A 354 -9.88 10.74 -11.76
CA SER A 354 -10.52 10.91 -13.07
C SER A 354 -9.77 11.83 -14.03
N GLU A 355 -8.43 11.81 -14.03
CA GLU A 355 -7.62 12.19 -15.20
C GLU A 355 -7.77 11.19 -16.37
N GLN A 356 -8.59 10.14 -16.21
CA GLN A 356 -9.23 9.49 -17.34
C GLN A 356 -9.90 10.56 -18.20
N LYS A 357 -9.27 10.86 -19.34
CA LYS A 357 -9.73 11.79 -20.37
C LYS A 357 -11.24 11.73 -20.43
N ILE A 358 -11.87 12.85 -20.10
CA ILE A 358 -13.29 13.06 -20.32
C ILE A 358 -13.48 13.00 -21.82
N GLY A 359 -13.69 11.80 -22.35
CA GLY A 359 -14.36 11.60 -23.62
C GLY A 359 -15.71 12.29 -23.51
N ASP A 360 -15.80 13.41 -24.19
CA ASP A 360 -17.01 14.05 -24.71
C ASP A 360 -18.28 14.00 -23.85
N ARG A 361 -18.29 14.69 -22.70
CA ARG A 361 -19.50 14.93 -21.89
C ARG A 361 -20.30 16.15 -22.36
N ARG A 362 -20.46 16.35 -23.66
CA ARG A 362 -21.07 17.58 -24.22
C ARG A 362 -22.58 17.54 -24.45
N HIS A 363 -23.28 16.42 -24.26
CA HIS A 363 -24.68 16.33 -24.70
C HIS A 363 -25.62 15.64 -23.69
N TYR A 364 -26.76 16.28 -23.41
CA TYR A 364 -28.02 15.58 -23.14
C TYR A 364 -29.15 16.32 -23.87
N ILE A 365 -30.19 15.57 -24.22
CA ILE A 365 -31.37 16.10 -24.93
C ILE A 365 -32.44 16.42 -23.89
N ASP A 366 -32.89 17.67 -23.85
CA ASP A 366 -34.12 18.05 -23.14
C ASP A 366 -35.33 17.51 -23.91
N GLN A 367 -36.02 16.52 -23.33
CA GLN A 367 -37.12 15.83 -23.99
C GLN A 367 -38.34 16.72 -24.25
N GLN A 368 -38.51 17.84 -23.53
CA GLN A 368 -39.62 18.75 -23.81
C GLN A 368 -39.33 19.67 -25.00
N LYS A 369 -38.06 19.95 -25.28
CA LYS A 369 -37.67 20.97 -26.26
C LYS A 369 -36.94 20.45 -27.49
N ARG A 370 -36.57 19.15 -27.52
CA ARG A 370 -35.86 18.49 -28.64
C ARG A 370 -34.64 19.27 -29.17
N HIS A 371 -33.98 20.05 -28.32
CA HIS A 371 -32.81 20.85 -28.68
C HIS A 371 -31.56 20.38 -27.91
N TYR A 372 -30.40 20.45 -28.58
CA TYR A 372 -29.10 20.17 -27.98
C TYR A 372 -28.64 21.39 -27.16
N VAL A 373 -28.34 21.18 -25.87
CA VAL A 373 -27.80 22.23 -25.00
C VAL A 373 -26.31 22.02 -24.80
N TYR A 374 -25.50 22.95 -25.31
CA TYR A 374 -24.05 23.00 -25.11
C TYR A 374 -23.71 23.62 -23.74
N ARG A 375 -22.80 22.99 -22.98
CA ARG A 375 -22.23 23.59 -21.76
C ARG A 375 -20.84 24.15 -22.03
N LEU A 376 -20.65 25.44 -21.75
CA LEU A 376 -19.33 26.07 -21.62
C LEU A 376 -18.75 25.74 -20.23
N PHE A 377 -17.46 25.44 -20.17
CA PHE A 377 -16.72 25.33 -18.91
C PHE A 377 -16.68 26.72 -18.25
N LYS A 378 -16.92 26.78 -16.94
CA LYS A 378 -16.57 27.93 -16.10
C LYS A 378 -15.63 27.49 -15.00
N ASP A 379 -14.71 28.38 -14.68
CA ASP A 379 -13.68 28.20 -13.67
C ASP A 379 -14.29 28.06 -12.27
N TYR A 380 -13.63 27.23 -11.46
CA TYR A 380 -14.00 26.91 -10.09
C TYR A 380 -13.34 27.89 -9.13
N GLU A 381 -14.12 28.54 -8.26
CA GLU A 381 -13.54 29.29 -7.14
C GLU A 381 -13.19 28.37 -5.96
N PRO A 382 -11.99 28.49 -5.37
CA PRO A 382 -11.57 27.73 -4.19
C PRO A 382 -12.55 27.84 -3.03
N ILE A 383 -12.74 26.72 -2.30
CA ILE A 383 -13.60 26.59 -1.09
C ILE A 383 -13.36 27.71 -0.06
N GLU A 384 -12.13 28.21 0.00
CA GLU A 384 -11.66 29.21 0.96
C GLU A 384 -12.31 30.59 0.77
N ASN A 385 -12.92 30.85 -0.39
CA ASN A 385 -13.57 32.12 -0.72
C ASN A 385 -15.12 32.05 -0.66
N GLN A 386 -15.67 30.93 -0.21
CA GLN A 386 -17.13 30.75 -0.14
C GLN A 386 -17.64 31.12 1.26
N PRO A 387 -18.73 31.89 1.40
CA PRO A 387 -19.26 32.28 2.70
C PRO A 387 -19.69 31.04 3.49
N LEU A 388 -19.17 30.91 4.72
CA LEU A 388 -19.60 29.94 5.70
C LEU A 388 -21.03 30.27 6.14
N VAL A 389 -21.95 29.32 6.00
CA VAL A 389 -23.31 29.41 6.54
C VAL A 389 -23.31 28.73 7.90
N ASP A 390 -23.79 29.47 8.92
CA ASP A 390 -23.67 29.14 10.34
C ASP A 390 -24.43 27.86 10.76
N ASN A 391 -23.88 27.15 11.76
CA ASN A 391 -24.32 25.83 12.24
C ASN A 391 -25.39 25.93 13.33
N ASN A 392 -26.59 26.41 13.00
CA ASN A 392 -27.76 26.34 13.89
C ASN A 392 -28.84 25.39 13.33
N PRO A 393 -29.76 24.86 14.17
CA PRO A 393 -30.73 23.82 13.80
C PRO A 393 -31.57 24.26 12.59
N PRO A 394 -32.21 23.32 11.85
CA PRO A 394 -32.74 23.60 10.52
C PRO A 394 -33.57 24.88 10.57
N HIS A 395 -33.09 25.90 9.86
CA HIS A 395 -33.81 27.16 9.71
C HIS A 395 -35.29 26.83 9.43
N SER A 396 -36.20 27.56 10.07
CA SER A 396 -37.65 27.60 9.80
C SER A 396 -38.01 27.88 8.33
N ASN A 397 -37.02 28.01 7.46
CA ASN A 397 -37.12 28.30 6.05
C ASN A 397 -37.04 27.00 5.21
N TYR A 398 -36.79 25.85 5.84
CA TYR A 398 -36.82 24.52 5.21
C TYR A 398 -38.17 23.84 5.31
N PHE A 399 -39.07 24.36 6.14
CA PHE A 399 -40.42 23.88 6.29
C PHE A 399 -41.35 25.08 6.19
N ASP A 400 -42.50 24.92 5.56
CA ASP A 400 -43.50 25.96 5.54
C ASP A 400 -44.11 26.12 6.94
N GLU A 401 -45.03 27.07 7.05
CA GLU A 401 -45.82 27.34 8.24
C GLU A 401 -46.65 26.13 8.73
N HIS A 402 -46.59 24.98 8.05
CA HIS A 402 -47.28 23.73 8.39
C HIS A 402 -46.31 22.56 8.63
N GLU A 403 -45.02 22.85 8.86
CA GLU A 403 -43.96 21.86 9.03
C GLU A 403 -43.76 20.93 7.81
N GLN A 404 -44.21 21.34 6.61
CA GLN A 404 -43.96 20.60 5.38
C GLN A 404 -42.70 21.11 4.69
N PRO A 405 -41.78 20.24 4.24
CA PRO A 405 -40.50 20.68 3.71
C PRO A 405 -40.65 21.59 2.48
N LEU A 406 -40.18 22.83 2.56
CA LEU A 406 -40.13 23.80 1.46
C LEU A 406 -39.17 23.29 0.38
N VAL A 407 -39.72 22.79 -0.72
CA VAL A 407 -38.96 22.35 -1.89
C VAL A 407 -38.51 23.57 -2.69
N GLY A 408 -37.47 24.26 -2.21
CA GLY A 408 -36.75 25.27 -2.99
C GLY A 408 -36.08 24.63 -4.22
N ALA A 409 -36.16 25.29 -5.37
CA ALA A 409 -35.52 24.83 -6.60
C ALA A 409 -33.99 24.80 -6.43
N ILE A 410 -33.43 23.59 -6.32
CA ILE A 410 -31.97 23.38 -6.20
C ILE A 410 -31.32 23.80 -7.51
N HIS A 411 -30.55 24.90 -7.49
CA HIS A 411 -29.81 25.36 -8.66
C HIS A 411 -28.50 24.56 -8.73
N LYS A 412 -28.50 23.52 -9.57
CA LYS A 412 -27.43 22.51 -9.70
C LYS A 412 -26.02 23.11 -9.90
N GLU A 413 -25.95 24.33 -10.41
CA GLU A 413 -24.71 25.05 -10.73
C GLU A 413 -24.21 25.90 -9.57
N GLU A 414 -25.10 26.43 -8.73
CA GLU A 414 -24.74 27.26 -7.59
C GLU A 414 -24.52 26.41 -6.33
N ASP A 415 -25.16 25.26 -6.24
CA ASP A 415 -25.16 24.48 -4.99
C ASP A 415 -24.20 23.28 -4.98
N ARG A 416 -23.41 23.08 -6.04
CA ARG A 416 -22.51 21.91 -6.14
C ARG A 416 -21.14 22.22 -5.57
N GLY A 417 -20.86 21.71 -4.37
CA GLY A 417 -19.59 21.91 -3.66
C GLY A 417 -19.73 22.77 -2.40
N LYS A 418 -20.86 23.46 -2.22
CA LYS A 418 -21.23 24.13 -0.97
C LYS A 418 -21.61 23.09 0.10
N PRO A 419 -21.41 23.39 1.40
CA PRO A 419 -22.04 22.65 2.49
C PRO A 419 -23.53 22.51 2.19
N LYS A 420 -24.01 21.27 2.22
CA LYS A 420 -25.45 21.02 2.12
C LYS A 420 -25.92 20.98 3.57
N ASN A 421 -26.78 21.91 3.96
CA ASN A 421 -27.42 21.93 5.28
C ASN A 421 -28.44 20.78 5.40
N THR A 422 -27.96 19.55 5.29
CA THR A 422 -28.76 18.33 5.30
C THR A 422 -28.09 17.28 6.16
N VAL A 423 -28.88 16.62 7.00
CA VAL A 423 -28.45 15.53 7.87
C VAL A 423 -28.29 14.20 7.14
N PHE A 424 -28.44 14.19 5.81
CA PHE A 424 -28.37 12.99 4.97
C PHE A 424 -27.11 12.97 4.09
N ALA A 425 -26.48 11.81 4.01
CA ALA A 425 -25.36 11.55 3.12
C ALA A 425 -25.79 11.55 1.64
N LYS A 426 -24.81 11.37 0.75
CA LYS A 426 -25.09 11.18 -0.68
C LYS A 426 -25.95 9.94 -0.89
N LYS A 427 -26.87 10.00 -1.86
CA LYS A 427 -27.61 8.84 -2.37
C LYS A 427 -26.69 7.67 -2.69
N LYS A 428 -27.00 6.49 -2.17
CA LYS A 428 -26.37 5.24 -2.58
C LYS A 428 -27.39 4.10 -2.61
N ALA A 429 -27.04 3.01 -3.28
CA ALA A 429 -27.86 1.82 -3.29
C ALA A 429 -27.85 1.13 -1.92
N TYR A 430 -29.04 0.88 -1.39
CA TYR A 430 -29.32 0.04 -0.24
C TYR A 430 -30.34 -1.00 -0.65
N SER A 431 -30.31 -2.18 -0.04
CA SER A 431 -31.31 -3.21 -0.29
C SER A 431 -32.29 -3.27 0.86
N LEU A 432 -33.59 -3.27 0.59
CA LEU A 432 -34.60 -3.43 1.65
C LEU A 432 -34.54 -4.86 2.21
N LEU A 433 -34.65 -5.10 3.51
CA LEU A 433 -34.66 -6.46 4.03
C LEU A 433 -36.07 -7.04 4.01
N ARG A 434 -36.21 -8.32 3.69
CA ARG A 434 -37.45 -9.08 3.87
C ARG A 434 -37.77 -9.29 5.36
N PRO A 435 -39.04 -9.52 5.75
CA PRO A 435 -39.43 -9.87 7.12
C PRO A 435 -38.67 -11.05 7.72
N ASP A 436 -38.31 -12.03 6.89
CA ASP A 436 -37.58 -13.23 7.29
C ASP A 436 -36.05 -13.05 7.24
N GLY A 437 -35.57 -11.88 6.81
CA GLY A 437 -34.16 -11.53 6.64
C GLY A 437 -33.41 -12.36 5.57
N LYS A 438 -34.11 -13.21 4.80
CA LYS A 438 -33.49 -14.03 3.76
C LYS A 438 -33.23 -13.19 2.51
N GLN A 439 -31.98 -12.84 2.28
CA GLN A 439 -31.60 -12.00 1.15
C GLN A 439 -30.24 -12.40 0.59
N LEU A 440 -30.11 -12.35 -0.75
CA LEU A 440 -28.81 -12.38 -1.41
C LEU A 440 -28.19 -10.98 -1.39
N HIS A 441 -27.05 -10.85 -0.72
CA HIS A 441 -26.37 -9.57 -0.60
C HIS A 441 -25.84 -9.11 -1.96
N PHE A 442 -26.13 -7.86 -2.35
CA PHE A 442 -25.55 -7.29 -3.55
C PHE A 442 -24.06 -7.04 -3.32
N GLN A 443 -23.24 -7.86 -3.98
CA GLN A 443 -21.80 -7.70 -3.88
C GLN A 443 -21.28 -6.59 -4.79
N GLY A 444 -21.92 -6.19 -5.89
CA GLY A 444 -21.41 -5.17 -6.84
C GLY A 444 -20.55 -5.70 -8.01
N THR A 445 -20.37 -4.92 -9.09
CA THR A 445 -19.67 -5.34 -10.33
C THR A 445 -18.15 -5.27 -10.22
N THR A 446 -17.62 -4.24 -9.55
CA THR A 446 -16.21 -4.07 -9.18
C THR A 446 -15.71 -5.14 -8.21
N PHE A 447 -16.62 -5.86 -7.56
CA PHE A 447 -16.36 -6.72 -6.41
C PHE A 447 -16.05 -8.17 -6.80
N LYS A 448 -16.34 -8.59 -8.04
CA LYS A 448 -15.80 -9.86 -8.57
C LYS A 448 -14.28 -9.83 -8.76
N ARG A 449 -13.64 -8.66 -8.70
CA ARG A 449 -12.21 -8.47 -8.97
C ARG A 449 -11.37 -8.22 -7.71
N ALA A 450 -11.97 -7.96 -6.55
CA ALA A 450 -11.25 -7.58 -5.33
C ALA A 450 -11.55 -8.53 -4.17
N GLN A 451 -10.50 -8.87 -3.42
CA GLN A 451 -10.46 -9.75 -2.25
C GLN A 451 -11.18 -9.07 -1.08
N PHE A 452 -12.48 -9.31 -0.96
CA PHE A 452 -13.38 -8.45 -0.20
C PHE A 452 -13.77 -9.08 1.15
N ASN A 453 -13.70 -8.30 2.23
CA ASN A 453 -14.13 -8.68 3.57
C ASN A 453 -15.30 -7.75 3.99
N PRO A 454 -16.56 -8.09 3.68
CA PRO A 454 -17.66 -7.16 3.93
C PRO A 454 -17.92 -6.98 5.42
N VAL A 455 -18.29 -5.76 5.80
CA VAL A 455 -19.19 -5.52 6.94
C VAL A 455 -20.44 -4.84 6.40
N GLY A 456 -21.59 -5.31 6.87
CA GLY A 456 -22.88 -4.76 6.50
C GLY A 456 -23.34 -3.67 7.46
N ILE A 457 -24.02 -2.63 6.96
CA ILE A 457 -24.76 -1.66 7.79
C ILE A 457 -26.25 -1.91 7.64
N ILE A 458 -26.98 -1.75 8.74
CA ILE A 458 -28.45 -1.74 8.80
C ILE A 458 -28.92 -0.31 9.10
N ASN A 459 -29.86 0.18 8.29
CA ASN A 459 -30.50 1.48 8.46
C ASN A 459 -32.03 1.37 8.57
N ASP A 460 -32.63 2.18 9.44
CA ASP A 460 -34.08 2.43 9.50
C ASP A 460 -34.50 3.34 8.34
N VAL A 461 -35.27 2.78 7.41
CA VAL A 461 -35.72 3.45 6.18
C VAL A 461 -36.52 4.72 6.49
N ARG A 462 -37.25 4.78 7.60
CA ARG A 462 -38.05 5.95 8.02
C ARG A 462 -37.18 7.16 8.35
N GLN A 463 -35.91 6.92 8.67
CA GLN A 463 -34.92 7.94 9.03
C GLN A 463 -33.92 8.21 7.89
N MET A 464 -34.20 7.69 6.70
CA MET A 464 -33.42 7.92 5.49
C MET A 464 -34.15 8.88 4.56
N HIS A 465 -33.38 9.55 3.71
CA HIS A 465 -33.97 10.41 2.70
C HIS A 465 -34.35 9.61 1.45
N LEU A 466 -35.66 9.39 1.26
CA LEU A 466 -36.25 8.60 0.18
C LEU A 466 -36.30 9.31 -1.17
N HIS A 467 -36.00 10.61 -1.22
CA HIS A 467 -35.91 11.41 -2.45
C HIS A 467 -37.13 11.28 -3.40
N GLY A 468 -38.35 11.22 -2.86
CA GLY A 468 -39.58 11.25 -3.65
C GLY A 468 -40.05 9.91 -4.21
N GLU A 469 -39.68 8.80 -3.55
CA GLU A 469 -40.26 7.43 -3.59
C GLU A 469 -40.32 6.68 -4.93
N ARG A 470 -40.46 7.34 -6.09
CA ARG A 470 -40.67 6.69 -7.40
C ARG A 470 -39.42 6.03 -7.99
N TYR A 471 -38.32 5.97 -7.26
CA TYR A 471 -37.05 5.40 -7.70
C TYR A 471 -36.68 4.15 -6.89
N ILE A 472 -37.68 3.34 -6.54
CA ILE A 472 -37.50 2.06 -5.83
C ILE A 472 -37.76 0.93 -6.83
N TRP A 473 -36.89 -0.08 -6.84
CA TRP A 473 -36.92 -1.12 -7.88
C TRP A 473 -37.08 -2.52 -7.30
N LEU A 474 -37.98 -3.29 -7.92
CA LEU A 474 -38.30 -4.67 -7.54
C LEU A 474 -37.21 -5.68 -7.90
N LYS A 475 -36.45 -5.45 -9.00
CA LYS A 475 -35.39 -6.36 -9.47
C LYS A 475 -34.21 -5.61 -10.10
N ASP A 476 -33.00 -6.01 -9.69
CA ASP A 476 -31.69 -5.81 -10.35
C ASP A 476 -31.33 -4.40 -10.85
N VAL A 477 -30.68 -3.65 -9.96
CA VAL A 477 -29.84 -2.50 -10.31
C VAL A 477 -28.39 -2.81 -9.91
N CYS A 478 -27.41 -2.32 -10.68
CA CYS A 478 -25.99 -2.28 -10.31
C CYS A 478 -25.60 -0.79 -10.32
N SER A 479 -25.11 -0.25 -9.21
CA SER A 479 -25.05 1.21 -9.00
C SER A 479 -23.71 1.92 -9.26
N ASP A 480 -22.72 1.26 -9.90
CA ASP A 480 -21.42 1.89 -10.15
C ASP A 480 -21.32 2.61 -11.51
N ASP A 481 -22.10 2.19 -12.52
CA ASP A 481 -22.20 2.89 -13.79
C ASP A 481 -23.47 3.74 -13.82
N LYS A 482 -23.42 4.91 -14.45
CA LYS A 482 -24.51 5.92 -14.45
C LYS A 482 -25.76 5.44 -15.21
N PHE A 483 -26.43 4.41 -14.72
CA PHE A 483 -27.55 3.72 -15.38
C PHE A 483 -28.86 4.53 -15.34
N TRP A 484 -28.94 5.59 -14.52
CA TRP A 484 -30.11 6.48 -14.43
C TRP A 484 -30.25 7.43 -15.63
N THR A 485 -29.35 7.37 -16.62
CA THR A 485 -29.52 8.05 -17.91
C THR A 485 -30.09 7.06 -18.92
N GLY A 486 -31.39 7.19 -19.21
CA GLY A 486 -32.09 6.40 -20.21
C GLY A 486 -31.43 6.42 -21.61
N GLU A 487 -31.91 5.52 -22.47
CA GLU A 487 -31.57 5.29 -23.89
C GLU A 487 -30.10 4.94 -24.21
N LEU A 488 -29.11 5.61 -23.63
CA LEU A 488 -27.68 5.35 -23.85
C LEU A 488 -27.23 3.99 -23.31
N ALA A 489 -27.83 3.55 -22.20
CA ALA A 489 -27.64 2.19 -21.68
C ALA A 489 -28.33 1.13 -22.55
N ARG A 490 -29.29 1.51 -23.42
CA ARG A 490 -29.92 0.60 -24.39
C ARG A 490 -29.03 0.43 -25.62
N GLN A 491 -28.48 1.53 -26.15
CA GLN A 491 -27.60 1.50 -27.32
C GLN A 491 -26.29 0.73 -27.07
N HIS A 492 -25.64 0.95 -25.92
CA HIS A 492 -24.47 0.14 -25.56
C HIS A 492 -24.79 -1.35 -25.34
N HIS A 493 -26.03 -1.67 -24.94
CA HIS A 493 -26.45 -3.07 -24.72
C HIS A 493 -26.85 -3.78 -26.02
N GLU A 494 -27.34 -3.04 -27.01
CA GLU A 494 -27.63 -3.54 -28.37
C GLU A 494 -26.35 -3.85 -29.14
N ASP A 495 -25.29 -3.06 -28.96
CA ASP A 495 -23.97 -3.33 -29.54
C ASP A 495 -23.21 -4.47 -28.80
N GLU A 496 -23.42 -4.64 -27.48
CA GLU A 496 -22.85 -5.74 -26.70
C GLU A 496 -23.64 -7.06 -26.78
N LEU A 497 -24.88 -7.02 -27.28
CA LEU A 497 -25.76 -8.19 -27.41
C LEU A 497 -25.16 -9.27 -28.33
N ASP A 498 -24.36 -8.91 -29.33
CA ASP A 498 -23.73 -9.90 -30.22
C ASP A 498 -22.53 -10.62 -29.57
N ILE A 499 -21.88 -9.98 -28.59
CA ILE A 499 -20.71 -10.52 -27.87
C ILE A 499 -21.12 -11.30 -26.62
N TYR A 500 -22.16 -10.86 -25.90
CA TYR A 500 -22.58 -11.45 -24.62
C TYR A 500 -23.64 -12.55 -24.74
N SER A 501 -24.44 -12.57 -25.82
CA SER A 501 -25.55 -13.53 -25.99
C SER A 501 -25.11 -14.98 -26.16
N ARG A 502 -23.87 -15.26 -26.58
CA ARG A 502 -23.40 -16.63 -26.84
C ARG A 502 -22.93 -17.41 -25.61
N LYS A 503 -22.72 -16.77 -24.45
CA LYS A 503 -22.18 -17.45 -23.24
C LYS A 503 -23.03 -17.38 -21.97
N VAL A 504 -24.05 -16.52 -21.89
CA VAL A 504 -24.89 -16.41 -20.68
C VAL A 504 -26.37 -16.34 -21.06
N ALA A 505 -27.00 -17.51 -21.19
CA ALA A 505 -28.44 -17.63 -21.36
C ALA A 505 -29.18 -17.24 -20.07
N LYS A 506 -29.39 -15.94 -19.86
CA LYS A 506 -30.48 -15.37 -19.06
C LYS A 506 -30.64 -13.90 -19.47
N VAL A 507 -31.51 -13.69 -20.46
CA VAL A 507 -31.96 -12.38 -20.93
C VAL A 507 -32.43 -11.57 -19.72
N ILE A 508 -31.78 -10.43 -19.47
CA ILE A 508 -32.28 -9.47 -18.49
C ILE A 508 -33.39 -8.69 -19.19
N ASP A 509 -34.63 -8.87 -18.74
CA ASP A 509 -35.77 -8.13 -19.27
C ASP A 509 -35.67 -6.66 -18.82
N VAL A 510 -35.30 -5.79 -19.76
CA VAL A 510 -35.12 -4.36 -19.53
C VAL A 510 -36.48 -3.65 -19.37
N SER A 511 -37.60 -4.29 -19.75
CA SER A 511 -38.94 -3.69 -19.66
C SER A 511 -39.43 -3.56 -18.21
N GLU A 512 -39.07 -4.49 -17.31
CA GLU A 512 -39.37 -4.40 -15.88
C GLU A 512 -38.63 -3.23 -15.18
N ARG A 513 -37.56 -2.69 -15.78
CA ARG A 513 -36.75 -1.59 -15.22
C ARG A 513 -37.42 -0.21 -15.33
N GLN A 514 -38.50 -0.09 -16.09
CA GLN A 514 -39.15 1.21 -16.36
C GLN A 514 -40.25 1.59 -15.36
N GLN A 515 -40.63 0.69 -14.45
CA GLN A 515 -41.71 0.94 -13.50
C GLN A 515 -41.14 1.06 -12.08
N GLY A 516 -40.65 2.25 -11.73
CA GLY A 516 -40.41 2.57 -10.33
C GLY A 516 -41.67 2.31 -9.50
N VAL A 517 -41.52 1.68 -8.34
CA VAL A 517 -42.65 1.40 -7.42
C VAL A 517 -42.58 2.32 -6.20
N SER A 518 -43.68 2.43 -5.46
CA SER A 518 -43.65 3.07 -4.13
C SER A 518 -42.96 2.16 -3.12
N LEU A 519 -42.49 2.73 -2.01
CA LEU A 519 -41.93 1.96 -0.89
C LEU A 519 -42.92 0.93 -0.38
N GLN A 520 -44.18 1.34 -0.16
CA GLN A 520 -45.24 0.45 0.29
C GLN A 520 -45.43 -0.74 -0.65
N LYS A 521 -45.48 -0.51 -1.96
CA LYS A 521 -45.62 -1.59 -2.95
C LYS A 521 -44.42 -2.54 -2.94
N LEU A 522 -43.20 -2.04 -2.72
CA LEU A 522 -42.04 -2.90 -2.55
C LEU A 522 -42.15 -3.73 -1.26
N GLN A 523 -42.55 -3.11 -0.14
CA GLN A 523 -42.74 -3.78 1.15
C GLN A 523 -43.80 -4.89 1.05
N ASP A 524 -44.96 -4.60 0.46
CA ASP A 524 -46.03 -5.57 0.24
C ASP A 524 -45.55 -6.78 -0.56
N ASN A 525 -44.74 -6.55 -1.61
CA ASN A 525 -44.18 -7.62 -2.42
C ASN A 525 -43.21 -8.51 -1.64
N LEU A 526 -42.32 -7.89 -0.84
CA LEU A 526 -41.37 -8.63 -0.01
C LEU A 526 -42.07 -9.42 1.11
N ASN A 527 -43.13 -8.84 1.68
CA ASN A 527 -43.99 -9.50 2.66
C ASN A 527 -44.68 -10.72 2.05
N GLN A 528 -45.29 -10.55 0.86
CA GLN A 528 -45.91 -11.65 0.13
C GLN A 528 -44.92 -12.78 -0.16
N LYS A 529 -43.71 -12.45 -0.66
CA LYS A 529 -42.68 -13.45 -0.94
C LYS A 529 -42.17 -14.17 0.31
N ALA A 530 -42.09 -13.47 1.44
CA ALA A 530 -41.73 -14.09 2.72
C ALA A 530 -42.80 -15.10 3.16
N LEU A 531 -44.09 -14.77 3.01
CA LEU A 531 -45.22 -15.67 3.28
C LEU A 531 -45.24 -16.89 2.36
N GLU A 532 -44.90 -16.71 1.08
CA GLU A 532 -44.81 -17.79 0.08
C GLU A 532 -43.56 -18.67 0.28
N HIS A 533 -42.68 -18.35 1.24
CA HIS A 533 -41.37 -18.97 1.41
C HIS A 533 -40.54 -18.98 0.12
N ALA A 534 -40.74 -17.97 -0.73
CA ALA A 534 -40.02 -17.85 -1.98
C ALA A 534 -38.50 -17.75 -1.71
N PRO A 535 -37.65 -18.31 -2.60
CA PRO A 535 -36.21 -18.20 -2.47
C PRO A 535 -35.78 -16.74 -2.35
N ALA A 536 -34.62 -16.52 -1.73
CA ALA A 536 -34.07 -15.17 -1.54
C ALA A 536 -34.03 -14.44 -2.88
N ASP A 537 -34.66 -13.26 -2.93
CA ASP A 537 -34.60 -12.42 -4.11
C ASP A 537 -33.16 -12.02 -4.39
N ARG A 538 -32.81 -11.92 -5.66
CA ARG A 538 -31.45 -11.54 -6.05
C ARG A 538 -31.12 -10.15 -5.53
N ARG A 539 -32.01 -9.15 -5.67
CA ARG A 539 -31.84 -7.75 -5.21
C ARG A 539 -33.18 -6.99 -5.16
N ASN A 540 -33.35 -6.12 -4.18
CA ASN A 540 -34.46 -5.17 -3.99
C ASN A 540 -33.90 -3.78 -3.60
N GLU A 541 -33.21 -3.17 -4.55
CA GLU A 541 -32.43 -1.95 -4.31
C GLU A 541 -33.27 -0.68 -4.28
N MET A 542 -32.86 0.23 -3.41
CA MET A 542 -33.38 1.57 -3.21
C MET A 542 -32.23 2.57 -3.27
N LEU A 543 -32.44 3.70 -3.93
CA LEU A 543 -31.47 4.78 -3.98
C LEU A 543 -31.79 5.84 -2.91
N VAL A 544 -31.21 5.67 -1.72
CA VAL A 544 -31.53 6.46 -0.52
C VAL A 544 -30.31 7.14 0.09
N GLY A 545 -30.53 8.23 0.83
CA GLY A 545 -29.49 8.94 1.58
C GLY A 545 -29.52 8.54 3.07
N PRO A 546 -28.52 7.80 3.60
CA PRO A 546 -28.45 7.46 5.03
C PRO A 546 -28.14 8.68 5.89
N SER A 547 -28.42 8.61 7.18
CA SER A 547 -28.07 9.61 8.21
C SER A 547 -27.49 8.93 9.45
N LYS A 548 -26.88 9.72 10.35
CA LYS A 548 -26.45 9.21 11.66
C LYS A 548 -27.61 8.59 12.45
N ALA A 549 -28.81 9.14 12.30
CA ALA A 549 -30.03 8.69 12.97
C ALA A 549 -30.57 7.38 12.36
N SER A 550 -30.45 7.21 11.03
CA SER A 550 -30.91 5.99 10.36
C SER A 550 -30.08 4.77 10.71
N MET A 551 -28.81 4.91 11.07
CA MET A 551 -27.93 3.77 11.35
C MET A 551 -28.28 3.09 12.68
N ARG A 552 -28.74 1.83 12.60
CA ARG A 552 -29.25 1.05 13.75
C ARG A 552 -28.42 -0.19 14.08
N GLY A 553 -27.68 -0.72 13.10
CA GLY A 553 -26.89 -1.93 13.31
C GLY A 553 -25.76 -2.10 12.32
N LEU A 554 -24.85 -2.99 12.67
CA LEU A 554 -23.93 -3.66 11.74
C LEU A 554 -24.34 -5.13 11.61
N PHE A 555 -23.99 -5.75 10.49
CA PHE A 555 -24.17 -7.20 10.34
C PHE A 555 -22.97 -7.90 9.70
N ALA A 556 -22.77 -9.14 10.12
CA ALA A 556 -21.91 -10.11 9.46
C ALA A 556 -22.70 -10.76 8.31
N PRO A 557 -22.21 -10.70 7.06
CA PRO A 557 -22.89 -11.26 5.89
C PRO A 557 -22.84 -12.79 5.83
N GLU A 558 -22.04 -13.41 6.69
CA GLU A 558 -21.86 -14.85 6.81
C GLU A 558 -21.70 -15.21 8.29
N ASP A 559 -22.17 -16.39 8.69
CA ASP A 559 -21.99 -16.93 10.04
C ASP A 559 -20.64 -17.63 10.22
N THR A 560 -19.57 -16.98 9.76
CA THR A 560 -18.19 -17.45 9.95
C THR A 560 -17.52 -16.68 11.09
N LEU A 561 -16.59 -17.32 11.79
CA LEU A 561 -15.82 -16.70 12.87
C LEU A 561 -15.20 -15.37 12.42
N TYR A 562 -14.62 -15.37 11.22
CA TYR A 562 -14.00 -14.19 10.63
C TYR A 562 -14.99 -13.04 10.40
N SER A 563 -16.12 -13.30 9.72
CA SER A 563 -17.13 -12.25 9.44
C SER A 563 -17.72 -11.64 10.72
N ARG A 564 -17.92 -12.46 11.76
CA ARG A 564 -18.40 -11.99 13.08
C ARG A 564 -17.36 -11.12 13.79
N LEU A 565 -16.10 -11.53 13.81
CA LEU A 565 -15.01 -10.76 14.40
C LEU A 565 -14.71 -9.47 13.61
N ASN A 566 -14.84 -9.50 12.28
CA ASN A 566 -14.67 -8.33 11.43
C ASN A 566 -15.76 -7.28 11.72
N MET A 567 -17.01 -7.72 11.87
CA MET A 567 -18.11 -6.84 12.30
C MET A 567 -17.88 -6.28 13.71
N LEU A 568 -17.40 -7.09 14.66
CA LEU A 568 -17.07 -6.64 16.02
C LEU A 568 -16.03 -5.51 15.98
N TYR A 569 -14.96 -5.69 15.20
CA TYR A 569 -13.93 -4.67 15.03
C TYR A 569 -14.49 -3.38 14.42
N ALA A 570 -15.37 -3.48 13.41
CA ALA A 570 -16.06 -2.32 12.85
C ALA A 570 -16.96 -1.61 13.89
N ASN A 571 -17.63 -2.35 14.77
CA ASN A 571 -18.46 -1.78 15.84
C ASN A 571 -17.63 -1.02 16.88
N VAL A 572 -16.45 -1.55 17.24
CA VAL A 572 -15.49 -0.87 18.13
C VAL A 572 -15.06 0.46 17.51
N LEU A 573 -14.65 0.47 16.25
CA LEU A 573 -14.28 1.72 15.56
C LEU A 573 -15.44 2.70 15.50
N LEU A 574 -16.66 2.22 15.21
CA LEU A 574 -17.84 3.08 15.14
C LEU A 574 -18.13 3.77 16.48
N ARG A 575 -17.97 3.03 17.57
CA ARG A 575 -18.13 3.53 18.94
C ARG A 575 -17.03 4.54 19.29
N GLU A 576 -15.76 4.22 19.01
CA GLU A 576 -14.61 5.05 19.35
C GLU A 576 -14.53 6.34 18.52
N ASP A 577 -14.74 6.25 17.21
CA ASP A 577 -14.53 7.36 16.29
C ASP A 577 -15.75 8.27 16.16
N TYR A 578 -16.97 7.72 16.33
CA TYR A 578 -18.22 8.45 16.05
C TYR A 578 -19.21 8.51 17.22
N GLY A 579 -18.89 7.86 18.35
CA GLY A 579 -19.72 7.84 19.56
C GLY A 579 -21.08 7.19 19.32
N LYS A 580 -21.17 6.21 18.42
CA LYS A 580 -22.44 5.61 17.99
C LYS A 580 -22.39 4.08 18.15
N PRO A 581 -22.70 3.54 19.35
CA PRO A 581 -22.93 2.10 19.49
C PRO A 581 -24.17 1.72 18.68
N VAL A 582 -24.14 0.53 18.08
CA VAL A 582 -25.23 0.00 17.26
C VAL A 582 -25.35 -1.51 17.48
N ALA A 583 -26.52 -2.08 17.18
CA ALA A 583 -26.74 -3.52 17.28
C ALA A 583 -25.80 -4.30 16.35
N MET A 584 -25.47 -5.54 16.71
CA MET A 584 -24.65 -6.44 15.90
C MET A 584 -25.43 -7.71 15.57
N LEU A 585 -25.60 -7.98 14.27
CA LEU A 585 -26.42 -9.08 13.79
C LEU A 585 -25.65 -9.99 12.83
N ILE A 586 -26.16 -11.20 12.63
CA ILE A 586 -25.67 -12.13 11.62
C ILE A 586 -26.81 -12.33 10.62
N ILE A 587 -26.58 -11.92 9.38
CA ILE A 587 -27.55 -11.99 8.27
C ILE A 587 -26.86 -12.75 7.14
N ASP A 588 -26.92 -14.08 7.19
CA ASP A 588 -26.23 -14.97 6.24
C ASP A 588 -27.04 -15.28 4.97
N GLY A 589 -28.26 -14.74 4.88
CA GLY A 589 -29.19 -14.97 3.78
C GLY A 589 -29.84 -16.36 3.75
N LYS A 590 -29.43 -17.27 4.65
CA LYS A 590 -29.93 -18.66 4.74
C LYS A 590 -30.90 -18.83 5.90
N GLN A 591 -30.60 -18.20 7.02
CA GLN A 591 -31.34 -18.31 8.28
C GLN A 591 -31.97 -16.97 8.65
N ALA A 592 -32.91 -17.01 9.60
CA ALA A 592 -33.44 -15.80 10.20
C ALA A 592 -32.30 -15.01 10.87
N PRO A 593 -32.31 -13.66 10.81
CA PRO A 593 -31.32 -12.82 11.46
C PRO A 593 -31.20 -13.16 12.95
N LYS A 594 -29.96 -13.24 13.43
CA LYS A 594 -29.68 -13.52 14.84
C LYS A 594 -28.73 -12.51 15.43
N ALA A 595 -28.93 -12.19 16.71
CA ALA A 595 -28.07 -11.30 17.46
C ALA A 595 -26.67 -11.91 17.63
N TYR A 596 -25.63 -11.11 17.45
CA TYR A 596 -24.28 -11.50 17.83
C TYR A 596 -24.08 -11.22 19.33
N THR A 597 -24.58 -12.15 20.14
CA THR A 597 -24.67 -11.97 21.59
C THR A 597 -23.29 -11.89 22.26
N PRO A 598 -23.20 -11.28 23.46
CA PRO A 598 -21.96 -11.29 24.27
C PRO A 598 -21.37 -12.69 24.47
N ARG A 599 -22.22 -13.72 24.63
CA ARG A 599 -21.80 -15.12 24.74
C ARG A 599 -21.12 -15.63 23.47
N MET A 600 -21.62 -15.25 22.30
CA MET A 600 -21.00 -15.61 21.01
C MET A 600 -19.67 -14.89 20.82
N ILE A 601 -19.60 -13.59 21.17
CA ILE A 601 -18.37 -12.81 21.15
C ILE A 601 -17.30 -13.47 22.03
N GLN A 602 -17.65 -13.79 23.28
CA GLN A 602 -16.73 -14.46 24.21
C GLN A 602 -16.23 -15.80 23.66
N LYS A 603 -17.14 -16.61 23.08
CA LYS A 603 -16.78 -17.90 22.47
C LYS A 603 -15.83 -17.73 21.28
N ASP A 604 -16.12 -16.76 20.41
CA ASP A 604 -15.32 -16.49 19.21
C ASP A 604 -13.92 -15.98 19.56
N LEU A 605 -13.82 -15.11 20.56
CA LEU A 605 -12.53 -14.62 21.08
C LEU A 605 -11.74 -15.73 21.78
N ALA A 606 -12.41 -16.60 22.54
CA ALA A 606 -11.76 -17.76 23.14
C ALA A 606 -11.24 -18.74 22.08
N ALA A 607 -12.01 -18.97 21.02
CA ALA A 607 -11.57 -19.77 19.88
C ALA A 607 -10.34 -19.15 19.20
N LEU A 608 -10.35 -17.82 19.04
CA LEU A 608 -9.22 -17.07 18.48
C LEU A 608 -7.95 -17.21 19.32
N VAL A 609 -8.05 -17.04 20.64
CA VAL A 609 -6.92 -17.16 21.58
C VAL A 609 -6.42 -18.60 21.66
N SER A 610 -7.33 -19.59 21.70
CA SER A 610 -6.96 -21.01 21.77
C SER A 610 -6.18 -21.48 20.52
N HIS A 611 -6.55 -20.97 19.34
CA HIS A 611 -5.79 -21.23 18.11
C HIS A 611 -4.41 -20.59 18.11
N TYR A 612 -4.27 -19.40 18.72
CA TYR A 612 -2.97 -18.74 18.83
C TYR A 612 -2.04 -19.44 19.84
N ALA A 613 -2.60 -19.89 20.96
CA ALA A 613 -1.85 -20.59 22.01
C ALA A 613 -1.35 -21.98 21.60
N THR A 614 -1.89 -22.55 20.52
CA THR A 614 -1.57 -23.93 20.06
C THR A 614 -0.69 -23.97 18.81
N PHE A 615 -0.15 -22.84 18.34
CA PHE A 615 0.78 -22.79 17.21
C PHE A 615 2.15 -23.38 17.58
N SER A 616 2.20 -24.70 17.70
CA SER A 616 3.41 -25.48 17.95
C SER A 616 4.29 -25.51 16.68
N PRO A 617 5.63 -25.34 16.80
CA PRO A 617 6.58 -25.49 15.69
C PRO A 617 6.45 -26.83 14.93
N TRP A 618 5.91 -27.86 15.58
CA TRP A 618 5.64 -29.17 14.98
C TRP A 618 4.52 -29.16 13.95
N VAL A 619 3.54 -28.25 14.05
CA VAL A 619 2.47 -28.09 13.07
C VAL A 619 3.01 -27.42 11.81
N ALA A 620 3.86 -26.39 11.95
CA ALA A 620 4.56 -25.77 10.82
C ALA A 620 5.49 -26.75 10.10
N LEU A 621 6.16 -27.64 10.84
CA LEU A 621 7.01 -28.70 10.28
C LEU A 621 6.19 -29.80 9.56
N LYS A 622 5.06 -30.25 10.14
CA LYS A 622 4.16 -31.20 9.46
C LYS A 622 3.49 -30.61 8.21
N GLN A 623 3.20 -29.31 8.22
CA GLN A 623 2.70 -28.56 7.07
C GLN A 623 3.77 -28.40 5.98
N PHE A 624 5.03 -28.18 6.36
CA PHE A 624 6.17 -28.16 5.43
C PHE A 624 6.44 -29.54 4.79
N LEU A 625 6.12 -30.63 5.50
CA LEU A 625 6.40 -32.01 5.07
C LEU A 625 5.19 -32.76 4.49
N GLY A 626 3.98 -32.21 4.51
CA GLY A 626 2.81 -32.76 3.81
C GLY A 626 2.16 -34.01 4.43
N PHE A 627 2.28 -34.24 5.75
CA PHE A 627 1.77 -35.45 6.41
C PHE A 627 0.58 -35.19 7.35
N SER A 628 -0.69 -35.23 6.88
CA SER A 628 -1.91 -35.50 7.68
C SER A 628 -3.23 -35.26 6.90
N ASP A 629 -4.15 -36.24 6.90
CA ASP A 629 -5.50 -36.12 6.32
C ASP A 629 -6.48 -35.28 7.19
N GLN A 630 -6.27 -35.15 8.50
CA GLN A 630 -7.08 -34.25 9.35
C GLN A 630 -6.71 -32.76 9.15
N GLY A 631 -5.55 -32.49 8.56
CA GLY A 631 -5.18 -31.14 8.12
C GLY A 631 -5.91 -30.70 6.85
N LYS A 632 -6.58 -31.62 6.14
CA LYS A 632 -7.19 -31.39 4.83
C LYS A 632 -8.51 -30.61 4.92
N ASP A 633 -9.40 -30.95 5.85
CA ASP A 633 -10.66 -30.20 6.03
C ASP A 633 -10.41 -28.77 6.56
N LEU A 634 -9.37 -28.61 7.39
CA LEU A 634 -8.93 -27.30 7.89
C LEU A 634 -8.13 -26.53 6.85
N PHE A 635 -7.33 -27.20 6.00
CA PHE A 635 -6.76 -26.60 4.80
C PHE A 635 -7.83 -26.32 3.76
N ASP A 636 -8.98 -26.98 3.73
CA ASP A 636 -10.09 -26.62 2.84
C ASP A 636 -10.88 -25.43 3.40
N ALA A 637 -11.00 -25.30 4.73
CA ALA A 637 -11.52 -24.09 5.37
C ALA A 637 -10.55 -22.89 5.27
N LEU A 638 -9.23 -23.14 5.43
CA LEU A 638 -8.18 -22.13 5.32
C LEU A 638 -7.68 -21.93 3.88
N SER A 639 -7.98 -22.81 2.93
CA SER A 639 -7.76 -22.62 1.48
C SER A 639 -9.01 -22.13 0.79
N GLN A 640 -10.20 -22.23 1.40
CA GLN A 640 -11.28 -21.32 1.05
C GLN A 640 -10.97 -19.88 1.51
N THR A 641 -10.13 -19.68 2.55
CA THR A 641 -9.56 -18.35 2.88
C THR A 641 -8.23 -18.02 2.16
N THR A 642 -7.45 -19.00 1.67
CA THR A 642 -6.15 -18.77 0.98
C THR A 642 -6.12 -19.10 -0.52
N SER A 643 -7.19 -19.64 -1.10
CA SER A 643 -7.46 -19.55 -2.56
C SER A 643 -7.78 -18.11 -2.98
N VAL A 644 -7.96 -17.23 -1.99
CA VAL A 644 -7.81 -15.78 -2.09
C VAL A 644 -6.44 -15.33 -1.52
N HIS A 645 -5.36 -15.88 -2.10
CA HIS A 645 -3.93 -15.50 -1.98
C HIS A 645 -3.19 -15.53 -0.61
N ALA A 646 -1.95 -16.05 -0.68
CA ALA A 646 -0.93 -16.20 0.37
C ALA A 646 -0.23 -14.91 0.87
N LYS A 647 -0.92 -13.77 1.00
CA LYS A 647 -0.26 -12.46 1.22
C LYS A 647 -0.42 -11.82 2.60
N HIS A 648 -1.19 -12.38 3.52
CA HIS A 648 -1.50 -11.69 4.77
C HIS A 648 -1.24 -12.55 5.99
N ASP A 649 -0.55 -11.94 6.96
CA ASP A 649 -0.25 -12.51 8.25
C ASP A 649 -1.53 -12.47 9.11
N PRO A 650 -2.15 -13.63 9.41
CA PRO A 650 -3.31 -13.69 10.29
C PRO A 650 -3.05 -13.03 11.65
N ASN A 651 -1.78 -12.95 12.08
CA ASN A 651 -1.38 -12.39 13.36
C ASN A 651 -1.64 -10.88 13.44
N GLU A 652 -1.59 -10.13 12.33
CA GLU A 652 -1.82 -8.68 12.31
C GLU A 652 -3.30 -8.32 12.52
N PHE A 653 -4.21 -9.02 11.83
CA PHE A 653 -5.66 -8.93 12.03
C PHE A 653 -6.05 -9.25 13.48
N ILE A 654 -5.49 -10.33 14.02
CA ILE A 654 -5.76 -10.80 15.38
C ILE A 654 -5.24 -9.82 16.43
N SER A 655 -4.02 -9.31 16.25
CA SER A 655 -3.40 -8.34 17.17
C SER A 655 -4.20 -7.05 17.26
N SER A 656 -4.70 -6.54 16.13
CA SER A 656 -5.52 -5.31 16.09
C SER A 656 -6.84 -5.49 16.85
N ILE A 657 -7.51 -6.64 16.70
CA ILE A 657 -8.76 -6.95 17.42
C ILE A 657 -8.51 -7.04 18.92
N LEU A 658 -7.47 -7.77 19.34
CA LEU A 658 -7.16 -7.96 20.76
C LEU A 658 -6.73 -6.64 21.45
N ALA A 659 -6.00 -5.79 20.73
CA ALA A 659 -5.57 -4.49 21.25
C ALA A 659 -6.74 -3.51 21.42
N LYS A 660 -7.61 -3.37 20.41
CA LYS A 660 -8.70 -2.38 20.45
C LYS A 660 -9.91 -2.82 21.25
N ALA A 661 -10.19 -4.12 21.33
CA ALA A 661 -11.34 -4.58 22.11
C ALA A 661 -11.13 -4.51 23.63
N GLY A 662 -9.94 -4.08 24.11
CA GLY A 662 -9.62 -3.96 25.55
C GLY A 662 -9.49 -5.31 26.28
N ILE A 663 -9.64 -6.42 25.56
CA ILE A 663 -9.78 -7.79 26.10
C ILE A 663 -8.45 -8.34 26.58
N ALA A 664 -7.33 -7.79 26.08
CA ALA A 664 -6.01 -8.10 26.60
C ALA A 664 -6.00 -7.95 28.13
N ASN A 665 -6.45 -6.82 28.69
CA ASN A 665 -6.33 -6.58 30.14
C ASN A 665 -7.25 -7.46 31.02
N ASP A 666 -8.48 -7.76 30.59
CA ASP A 666 -9.43 -8.56 31.39
C ASP A 666 -9.14 -10.08 31.37
N LEU A 667 -8.59 -10.60 30.28
CA LEU A 667 -8.04 -11.97 30.24
C LEU A 667 -6.67 -12.05 30.94
N LEU A 668 -5.85 -10.98 30.88
CA LEU A 668 -4.55 -10.87 31.58
C LEU A 668 -4.69 -10.84 33.12
N LEU A 669 -5.85 -10.46 33.66
CA LEU A 669 -6.06 -10.42 35.11
C LEU A 669 -6.41 -11.77 35.74
N LYS A 670 -6.89 -12.76 34.96
CA LYS A 670 -7.39 -14.04 35.50
C LYS A 670 -6.36 -15.15 35.62
N ASP A 671 -5.20 -15.05 34.98
CA ASP A 671 -4.12 -16.03 35.17
C ASP A 671 -2.73 -15.39 35.20
N ARG A 672 -2.40 -14.81 36.36
CA ARG A 672 -1.11 -14.15 36.63
C ARG A 672 0.08 -15.12 36.76
N SER A 673 -0.17 -16.44 36.78
CA SER A 673 0.86 -17.45 37.05
C SER A 673 1.63 -17.88 35.78
N ALA A 674 0.94 -18.00 34.65
CA ALA A 674 1.52 -18.43 33.38
C ALA A 674 2.41 -17.36 32.71
N ILE A 675 2.14 -16.07 32.93
CA ILE A 675 2.76 -14.97 32.16
C ILE A 675 3.94 -14.30 32.90
N ARG A 676 4.04 -14.41 34.23
CA ARG A 676 5.24 -13.96 34.97
C ARG A 676 6.49 -14.78 34.61
N LEU A 677 6.33 -15.99 34.08
CA LEU A 677 7.42 -16.79 33.54
C LEU A 677 7.77 -16.46 32.07
N ALA A 678 6.84 -15.85 31.32
CA ALA A 678 6.97 -15.57 29.89
C ALA A 678 7.61 -14.19 29.59
N SER A 679 7.16 -13.12 30.26
CA SER A 679 7.50 -11.74 29.85
C SER A 679 8.95 -11.30 30.08
N THR A 680 9.69 -11.88 31.02
CA THR A 680 11.12 -11.57 31.24
C THR A 680 12.08 -12.53 30.54
N ARG A 681 11.61 -13.71 30.13
CA ARG A 681 12.37 -14.64 29.29
C ARG A 681 12.18 -14.35 27.80
N GLU A 682 11.06 -13.81 27.35
CA GLU A 682 10.73 -13.72 25.92
C GLU A 682 11.60 -12.78 25.11
N TRP A 683 12.10 -11.64 25.59
CA TRP A 683 12.94 -10.81 24.70
C TRP A 683 14.31 -11.46 24.44
N PHE A 684 14.91 -12.08 25.46
CA PHE A 684 16.20 -12.78 25.33
C PHE A 684 16.05 -14.16 24.69
N VAL A 685 14.97 -14.90 25.00
CA VAL A 685 14.67 -16.21 24.41
C VAL A 685 14.13 -16.07 23.00
N VAL A 686 13.37 -15.04 22.63
CA VAL A 686 12.92 -14.86 21.24
C VAL A 686 14.09 -14.48 20.34
N GLU A 687 15.03 -13.63 20.78
CA GLU A 687 16.23 -13.38 19.96
C GLU A 687 17.25 -14.54 19.99
N LEU A 688 17.39 -15.23 21.13
CA LEU A 688 18.21 -16.44 21.19
C LEU A 688 17.59 -17.61 20.42
N VAL A 689 16.26 -17.76 20.40
CA VAL A 689 15.53 -18.79 19.63
C VAL A 689 15.40 -18.38 18.18
N LYS A 690 15.30 -17.11 17.80
CA LYS A 690 15.47 -16.70 16.40
C LYS A 690 16.89 -17.01 15.92
N THR A 691 17.90 -16.69 16.73
CA THR A 691 19.30 -16.98 16.40
C THR A 691 19.57 -18.50 16.36
N LEU A 692 19.06 -19.27 17.33
CA LEU A 692 19.16 -20.74 17.40
C LEU A 692 18.24 -21.48 16.42
N ALA A 693 17.11 -20.92 15.98
CA ALA A 693 16.25 -21.49 14.95
C ALA A 693 16.78 -21.16 13.55
N VAL A 694 17.41 -20.00 13.36
CA VAL A 694 18.11 -19.67 12.10
C VAL A 694 19.37 -20.52 11.96
N THR A 695 20.17 -20.66 13.02
CA THR A 695 21.34 -21.58 13.01
C THR A 695 20.93 -23.05 13.04
N GLY A 696 19.84 -23.39 13.71
CA GLY A 696 19.29 -24.74 13.80
C GLY A 696 18.63 -25.21 12.50
N ALA A 697 17.88 -24.36 11.79
CA ALA A 697 17.31 -24.70 10.48
C ALA A 697 18.41 -24.81 9.40
N ALA A 698 19.44 -23.97 9.47
CA ALA A 698 20.65 -24.13 8.66
C ALA A 698 21.31 -25.47 8.93
N PHE A 699 21.52 -25.84 10.20
CA PHE A 699 22.07 -27.15 10.56
C PHE A 699 21.15 -28.32 10.14
N VAL A 700 19.85 -28.23 10.32
CA VAL A 700 18.90 -29.30 10.00
C VAL A 700 18.76 -29.52 8.48
N CYS A 701 18.99 -28.50 7.64
CA CYS A 701 19.01 -28.67 6.19
C CYS A 701 20.40 -28.97 5.61
N LEU A 702 21.48 -28.41 6.18
CA LEU A 702 22.85 -28.64 5.71
C LEU A 702 23.42 -29.97 6.20
N LEU A 703 23.12 -30.42 7.42
CA LEU A 703 23.69 -31.66 7.96
C LEU A 703 23.26 -32.88 7.14
N PRO A 704 21.98 -33.08 6.76
CA PRO A 704 21.60 -34.20 5.89
C PRO A 704 22.25 -34.11 4.51
N LEU A 705 22.44 -32.89 3.98
CA LEU A 705 23.06 -32.66 2.68
C LEU A 705 24.57 -32.97 2.72
N ILE A 706 25.26 -32.53 3.77
CA ILE A 706 26.67 -32.82 4.03
C ILE A 706 26.87 -34.33 4.23
N THR A 707 26.04 -34.95 5.08
CA THR A 707 26.05 -36.39 5.33
C THR A 707 25.79 -37.16 4.03
N TYR A 708 24.84 -36.72 3.22
CA TYR A 708 24.56 -37.31 1.91
C TYR A 708 25.74 -37.16 0.96
N THR A 709 26.38 -35.98 0.88
CA THR A 709 27.58 -35.80 0.04
C THR A 709 28.76 -36.64 0.50
N PHE A 710 28.92 -36.84 1.81
CA PHE A 710 29.93 -37.75 2.36
C PHE A 710 29.63 -39.20 1.98
N LEU A 711 28.39 -39.65 2.17
CA LEU A 711 27.91 -40.98 1.74
C LEU A 711 28.09 -41.19 0.23
N ALA A 712 27.79 -40.18 -0.58
CA ALA A 712 27.98 -40.22 -2.03
C ALA A 712 29.46 -40.32 -2.40
N ALA A 713 30.34 -39.59 -1.73
CA ALA A 713 31.79 -39.68 -1.94
C ALA A 713 32.34 -41.06 -1.56
N VAL A 714 31.93 -41.60 -0.42
CA VAL A 714 32.30 -42.97 0.00
C VAL A 714 31.79 -44.00 -1.02
N THR A 715 30.53 -43.88 -1.44
CA THR A 715 29.94 -44.77 -2.45
C THR A 715 30.70 -44.68 -3.78
N ALA A 716 31.05 -43.47 -4.22
CA ALA A 716 31.82 -43.25 -5.44
C ALA A 716 33.21 -43.88 -5.34
N CYS A 717 33.92 -43.72 -4.23
CA CYS A 717 35.22 -44.37 -4.01
C CYS A 717 35.12 -45.90 -4.05
N LEU A 718 34.03 -46.49 -3.54
CA LEU A 718 33.82 -47.94 -3.55
C LEU A 718 33.54 -48.50 -4.95
N ILE A 719 32.83 -47.76 -5.82
CA ILE A 719 32.48 -48.21 -7.18
C ILE A 719 33.43 -47.70 -8.28
N ALA A 720 34.30 -46.73 -7.97
CA ALA A 720 35.27 -46.16 -8.88
C ALA A 720 36.22 -47.19 -9.54
N PRO A 721 36.72 -48.24 -8.84
CA PRO A 721 37.55 -49.27 -9.47
C PRO A 721 36.87 -50.00 -10.62
N PHE A 722 35.52 -50.04 -10.64
CA PHE A 722 34.74 -50.79 -11.63
C PHE A 722 34.23 -49.92 -12.78
N THR A 723 34.00 -48.63 -12.54
CA THR A 723 33.30 -47.74 -13.49
C THR A 723 34.10 -46.50 -13.89
N GLY A 724 35.23 -46.25 -13.21
CA GLY A 724 35.96 -44.99 -13.26
C GLY A 724 35.33 -43.94 -12.33
N PHE A 725 36.18 -43.10 -11.71
CA PHE A 725 35.74 -42.15 -10.67
C PHE A 725 34.63 -41.19 -11.13
N ARG A 726 34.65 -40.76 -12.40
CA ARG A 726 33.63 -39.85 -12.94
C ARG A 726 32.24 -40.49 -13.00
N ASN A 727 32.16 -41.73 -13.51
CA ASN A 727 30.89 -42.46 -13.61
C ASN A 727 30.40 -42.88 -12.22
N ALA A 728 31.32 -43.31 -11.37
CA ALA A 728 31.06 -43.60 -9.96
C ALA A 728 30.47 -42.40 -9.21
N TRP A 729 31.07 -41.22 -9.39
CA TRP A 729 30.59 -39.98 -8.79
C TRP A 729 29.19 -39.62 -9.29
N GLN A 730 28.94 -39.69 -10.59
CA GLN A 730 27.63 -39.42 -11.18
C GLN A 730 26.55 -40.38 -10.65
N LEU A 731 26.85 -41.68 -10.55
CA LEU A 731 25.95 -42.68 -9.98
C LEU A 731 25.60 -42.35 -8.52
N ALA A 732 26.61 -41.99 -7.73
CA ALA A 732 26.44 -41.68 -6.31
C ALA A 732 25.68 -40.36 -6.06
N THR A 733 25.87 -39.33 -6.90
CA THR A 733 25.18 -38.04 -6.76
C THR A 733 23.85 -37.95 -7.50
N LYS A 734 23.48 -38.98 -8.27
CA LYS A 734 22.24 -39.01 -9.08
C LYS A 734 20.97 -38.68 -8.27
N PRO A 735 20.74 -39.22 -7.06
CA PRO A 735 19.55 -38.89 -6.28
C PRO A 735 19.54 -37.43 -5.79
N LEU A 736 20.69 -36.89 -5.35
CA LEU A 736 20.83 -35.48 -5.02
C LEU A 736 20.56 -34.58 -6.23
N SER A 737 21.07 -34.97 -7.39
CA SER A 737 20.89 -34.23 -8.64
C SER A 737 19.43 -34.22 -9.07
N LYS A 738 18.72 -35.36 -8.94
CA LYS A 738 17.26 -35.45 -9.15
C LYS A 738 16.46 -34.61 -8.15
N LEU A 739 16.90 -34.56 -6.89
CA LEU A 739 16.27 -33.72 -5.87
C LEU A 739 16.44 -32.23 -6.23
N CYS A 740 17.65 -31.82 -6.61
CA CYS A 740 17.90 -30.47 -7.12
C CYS A 740 17.07 -30.17 -8.36
N ALA A 741 16.97 -31.11 -9.30
CA ALA A 741 16.13 -31.00 -10.49
C ALA A 741 14.67 -30.73 -10.11
N TYR A 742 14.13 -31.46 -9.14
CA TYR A 742 12.77 -31.25 -8.65
C TYR A 742 12.55 -29.85 -8.06
N PHE A 743 13.52 -29.28 -7.34
CA PHE A 743 13.37 -27.94 -6.75
C PHE A 743 13.63 -26.78 -7.72
N ILE A 744 14.57 -26.98 -8.65
CA ILE A 744 14.95 -25.98 -9.64
C ILE A 744 13.95 -25.97 -10.80
N TYR A 745 13.42 -27.15 -11.12
CA TYR A 745 12.60 -27.43 -12.29
C TYR A 745 11.53 -28.50 -11.98
N PRO A 746 10.54 -28.19 -11.11
CA PRO A 746 9.54 -29.17 -10.68
C PRO A 746 8.71 -29.66 -11.87
N SER A 747 8.53 -30.97 -11.94
CA SER A 747 7.62 -31.60 -12.90
C SER A 747 6.21 -31.06 -12.71
N ARG A 748 5.73 -30.30 -13.69
CA ARG A 748 4.34 -29.86 -13.76
C ARG A 748 3.56 -30.84 -14.62
N HIS A 749 2.64 -31.56 -14.00
CA HIS A 749 1.61 -32.33 -14.69
C HIS A 749 0.28 -31.63 -14.48
N LYS A 750 -0.35 -31.13 -15.56
CA LYS A 750 -1.78 -30.77 -15.54
C LYS A 750 -2.40 -30.90 -16.93
N ALA A 751 -3.73 -31.01 -16.91
CA ALA A 751 -4.60 -31.65 -17.88
C ALA A 751 -4.79 -30.91 -19.22
N ARG A 752 -4.81 -31.72 -20.28
CA ARG A 752 -5.47 -31.57 -21.60
C ARG A 752 -5.42 -30.20 -22.28
N LEU A 753 -4.35 -29.99 -23.06
CA LEU A 753 -4.41 -29.22 -24.32
C LEU A 753 -5.25 -29.90 -25.41
N ALA A 754 -5.54 -31.20 -25.26
CA ALA A 754 -6.19 -32.01 -26.28
C ALA A 754 -7.68 -31.67 -26.54
N ASP A 755 -8.32 -30.86 -25.68
CA ASP A 755 -9.76 -30.59 -25.76
C ASP A 755 -10.07 -29.19 -26.33
N ASP A 756 -9.08 -28.38 -26.75
CA ASP A 756 -9.30 -27.10 -27.44
C ASP A 756 -9.25 -27.26 -28.98
N PRO A 757 -10.41 -27.32 -29.66
CA PRO A 757 -10.47 -27.53 -31.10
C PRO A 757 -9.85 -26.38 -31.91
N GLU A 758 -9.81 -25.15 -31.42
CA GLU A 758 -9.20 -24.03 -32.15
C GLU A 758 -7.68 -24.20 -32.27
N LEU A 759 -7.01 -24.64 -31.21
CA LEU A 759 -5.57 -24.90 -31.19
C LEU A 759 -5.15 -26.01 -32.17
N SER A 760 -6.00 -27.04 -32.30
CA SER A 760 -5.77 -28.18 -33.20
C SER A 760 -5.83 -27.81 -34.69
N SER A 761 -6.55 -26.73 -35.02
CA SER A 761 -6.73 -26.25 -36.39
C SER A 761 -5.61 -25.31 -36.86
N MET A 762 -4.90 -24.67 -35.93
CA MET A 762 -3.93 -23.60 -36.23
C MET A 762 -2.46 -24.02 -36.13
N SER A 763 -2.17 -25.24 -35.69
CA SER A 763 -0.81 -25.73 -35.50
C SER A 763 -0.61 -27.12 -36.09
N GLN A 764 0.46 -27.31 -36.86
CA GLN A 764 1.02 -28.65 -37.04
C GLN A 764 1.75 -28.97 -35.72
N MET A 765 1.06 -29.63 -34.78
CA MET A 765 1.72 -30.33 -33.68
C MET A 765 2.57 -31.44 -34.31
N ASP A 766 3.85 -31.18 -34.57
CA ASP A 766 4.78 -32.22 -34.99
C ASP A 766 5.16 -33.05 -33.74
N LEU A 767 4.34 -34.06 -33.48
CA LEU A 767 4.31 -34.91 -32.28
C LEU A 767 5.57 -35.78 -32.04
N LYS A 768 6.71 -35.50 -32.69
CA LYS A 768 7.88 -36.40 -32.65
C LYS A 768 9.24 -35.69 -32.60
N LEU A 769 9.37 -34.60 -31.84
CA LEU A 769 10.70 -34.17 -31.42
C LEU A 769 11.29 -35.24 -30.49
N GLN A 770 12.33 -35.93 -30.95
CA GLN A 770 12.99 -36.99 -30.21
C GLN A 770 14.41 -36.57 -29.86
N THR A 771 14.78 -36.66 -28.58
CA THR A 771 16.17 -36.43 -28.15
C THR A 771 17.06 -37.56 -28.68
N ARG A 772 18.39 -37.37 -28.65
CA ARG A 772 19.33 -38.46 -28.99
C ARG A 772 19.20 -39.71 -28.11
N TRP A 773 18.57 -39.58 -26.93
CA TRP A 773 18.30 -40.67 -26.01
C TRP A 773 16.95 -41.36 -26.26
N GLY A 774 16.20 -40.93 -27.27
CA GLY A 774 14.91 -41.49 -27.62
C GLY A 774 13.72 -40.89 -26.88
N ASP A 775 13.93 -39.88 -26.03
CA ASP A 775 12.84 -39.22 -25.30
C ASP A 775 11.98 -38.40 -26.26
N LYS A 776 10.67 -38.63 -26.22
CA LYS A 776 9.70 -37.87 -27.00
C LYS A 776 9.33 -36.59 -26.26
N LEU A 777 9.59 -35.44 -26.87
CA LEU A 777 9.24 -34.14 -26.35
C LEU A 777 7.91 -33.67 -26.94
N GLU A 778 7.10 -33.05 -26.10
CA GLU A 778 5.94 -32.29 -26.50
C GLU A 778 6.39 -30.92 -27.00
N ALA A 779 6.00 -30.56 -28.22
CA ALA A 779 6.43 -29.33 -28.86
C ALA A 779 5.34 -28.76 -29.77
N ILE A 780 5.47 -27.46 -30.06
CA ILE A 780 4.61 -26.73 -30.97
C ILE A 780 5.46 -25.83 -31.87
N GLN A 781 5.05 -25.69 -33.13
CA GLN A 781 5.69 -24.83 -34.11
C GLN A 781 4.64 -24.00 -34.86
N PHE A 782 4.89 -22.71 -34.98
CA PHE A 782 4.15 -21.80 -35.85
C PHE A 782 5.02 -21.46 -37.05
N ASN A 783 4.46 -21.61 -38.24
CA ASN A 783 5.15 -21.33 -39.50
C ASN A 783 4.61 -20.05 -40.13
N PRO A 784 5.49 -19.20 -40.71
CA PRO A 784 5.04 -18.12 -41.57
C PRO A 784 4.53 -18.68 -42.90
N ASN A 785 3.84 -17.84 -43.69
CA ASN A 785 3.33 -18.25 -45.00
C ASN A 785 4.46 -18.74 -45.92
N ASN A 786 4.18 -19.79 -46.70
CA ASN A 786 5.13 -20.41 -47.64
C ASN A 786 6.43 -20.96 -47.01
N PHE A 787 6.51 -21.11 -45.67
CA PHE A 787 7.73 -21.58 -44.99
C PHE A 787 8.22 -22.93 -45.52
N ALA A 788 7.32 -23.90 -45.70
CA ALA A 788 7.66 -25.23 -46.20
C ALA A 788 8.14 -25.24 -47.66
N GLN A 789 7.90 -24.17 -48.43
CA GLN A 789 8.34 -24.02 -49.82
C GLN A 789 9.74 -23.39 -49.92
N LYS A 790 10.24 -22.74 -48.85
CA LYS A 790 11.59 -22.16 -48.82
C LYS A 790 12.64 -23.27 -48.75
N ASN A 791 13.79 -23.06 -49.40
CA ASN A 791 14.93 -23.96 -49.23
C ASN A 791 15.35 -24.00 -47.76
N PRO A 792 15.77 -25.14 -47.19
CA PRO A 792 16.19 -25.22 -45.79
C PRO A 792 17.23 -24.18 -45.40
N SER A 793 18.16 -23.85 -46.32
CA SER A 793 19.20 -22.84 -46.12
C SER A 793 18.68 -21.40 -46.02
N GLU A 794 17.44 -21.14 -46.43
CA GLU A 794 16.74 -19.85 -46.37
C GLU A 794 15.72 -19.80 -45.22
N GLN A 795 15.41 -20.94 -44.60
CA GLN A 795 14.46 -21.02 -43.50
C GLN A 795 15.07 -20.42 -42.23
N LYS A 796 14.30 -19.54 -41.58
CA LYS A 796 14.65 -18.92 -40.29
C LYS A 796 13.88 -19.58 -39.15
N TYR A 797 14.54 -19.83 -38.03
CA TYR A 797 13.97 -20.47 -36.86
C TYR A 797 14.19 -19.65 -35.60
N ILE A 798 13.16 -19.55 -34.77
CA ILE A 798 13.20 -19.00 -33.42
C ILE A 798 12.81 -20.12 -32.45
N LEU A 799 13.77 -20.57 -31.64
CA LEU A 799 13.55 -21.61 -30.63
C LEU A 799 13.31 -20.97 -29.26
N CYS A 800 12.06 -21.00 -28.80
CA CYS A 800 11.61 -20.46 -27.52
C CYS A 800 11.83 -21.47 -26.39
N ILE A 801 12.80 -21.19 -25.51
CA ILE A 801 13.16 -22.02 -24.35
C ILE A 801 12.47 -21.49 -23.09
N ASN A 802 11.60 -22.34 -22.54
CA ASN A 802 10.73 -21.98 -21.43
C ASN A 802 11.49 -21.82 -20.10
N GLY A 803 11.01 -20.88 -19.27
CA GLY A 803 11.53 -20.65 -17.92
C GLY A 803 11.16 -21.74 -16.92
N ARG A 804 11.53 -21.51 -15.66
CA ARG A 804 11.09 -22.34 -14.54
C ARG A 804 9.56 -22.29 -14.43
N ASP A 805 8.95 -23.45 -14.14
CA ASP A 805 7.51 -23.64 -13.89
C ASP A 805 6.59 -23.29 -15.06
N SER A 806 7.13 -23.16 -16.27
CA SER A 806 6.41 -22.62 -17.41
C SER A 806 6.35 -23.60 -18.58
N LEU A 807 5.16 -23.73 -19.16
CA LEU A 807 4.89 -24.53 -20.35
C LEU A 807 4.89 -23.63 -21.59
N PHE A 808 5.05 -24.19 -22.78
CA PHE A 808 4.81 -23.40 -24.00
C PHE A 808 3.33 -23.00 -24.14
N ALA A 809 2.44 -23.72 -23.47
CA ALA A 809 0.99 -23.58 -23.54
C ALA A 809 0.38 -22.63 -22.50
N ASP A 810 1.20 -21.94 -21.69
CA ASP A 810 0.66 -20.94 -20.75
C ASP A 810 -0.02 -19.79 -21.53
N ASP A 811 -1.19 -19.32 -21.04
CA ASP A 811 -2.28 -18.61 -21.77
C ASP A 811 -1.93 -17.36 -22.64
N ASP A 812 -0.70 -16.85 -22.62
CA ASP A 812 -0.27 -15.71 -23.47
C ASP A 812 0.85 -16.06 -24.47
N LYS A 813 1.50 -17.22 -24.31
CA LYS A 813 2.71 -17.55 -25.06
C LYS A 813 2.43 -17.99 -26.48
N LEU A 814 1.37 -18.79 -26.68
CA LEU A 814 1.01 -19.30 -28.00
C LEU A 814 0.68 -18.15 -28.95
N PHE A 815 -0.13 -17.20 -28.48
CA PHE A 815 -0.44 -15.98 -29.22
C PHE A 815 0.84 -15.19 -29.56
N GLN A 816 1.73 -14.99 -28.58
CA GLN A 816 2.99 -14.28 -28.82
C GLN A 816 3.89 -15.01 -29.82
N MET A 817 3.97 -16.34 -29.77
CA MET A 817 4.76 -17.14 -30.72
C MET A 817 4.21 -17.02 -32.14
N GLN A 818 2.89 -17.03 -32.29
CA GLN A 818 2.24 -16.84 -33.57
C GLN A 818 2.52 -15.43 -34.14
N GLU A 819 2.38 -14.39 -33.32
CA GLU A 819 2.68 -13.01 -33.73
C GLU A 819 4.17 -12.81 -34.04
N ASP A 820 5.07 -13.40 -33.25
CA ASP A 820 6.49 -13.38 -33.52
C ASP A 820 6.81 -14.08 -34.85
N SER A 821 6.15 -15.19 -35.17
CA SER A 821 6.34 -15.90 -36.43
C SER A 821 5.96 -15.05 -37.63
N LYS A 822 4.79 -14.38 -37.57
CA LYS A 822 4.34 -13.45 -38.61
C LYS A 822 5.28 -12.24 -38.73
N ALA A 823 5.65 -11.62 -37.62
CA ALA A 823 6.41 -10.37 -37.61
C ALA A 823 7.87 -10.55 -38.03
N THR A 824 8.43 -11.75 -37.86
CA THR A 824 9.85 -12.03 -38.15
C THR A 824 10.07 -12.86 -39.41
N ASP A 825 9.00 -13.36 -40.05
CA ASP A 825 9.06 -14.30 -41.17
C ASP A 825 9.95 -15.52 -40.84
N ALA A 826 9.86 -16.00 -39.59
CA ALA A 826 10.58 -17.16 -39.07
C ALA A 826 9.61 -18.18 -38.47
N ALA A 827 9.95 -19.46 -38.55
CA ALA A 827 9.25 -20.49 -37.80
C ALA A 827 9.56 -20.34 -36.31
N VAL A 828 8.53 -20.23 -35.47
CA VAL A 828 8.69 -20.10 -34.02
C VAL A 828 8.31 -21.43 -33.38
N MET A 829 9.28 -22.08 -32.75
CA MET A 829 9.13 -23.39 -32.11
C MET A 829 9.31 -23.25 -30.60
N SER A 830 8.52 -23.97 -29.81
CA SER A 830 8.77 -24.17 -28.38
C SER A 830 8.47 -25.61 -28.00
N PHE A 831 9.09 -26.09 -26.93
CA PHE A 831 8.95 -27.44 -26.43
C PHE A 831 8.96 -27.48 -24.91
N ASN A 832 8.31 -28.49 -24.35
CA ASN A 832 8.41 -28.82 -22.94
C ASN A 832 9.66 -29.68 -22.73
N MET A 833 10.48 -29.32 -21.76
CA MET A 833 11.69 -30.08 -21.41
C MET A 833 11.35 -31.49 -20.89
N PRO A 834 12.30 -32.44 -20.88
CA PRO A 834 12.05 -33.80 -20.38
C PRO A 834 11.48 -33.79 -18.95
N GLY A 835 10.35 -34.47 -18.76
CA GLY A 835 9.66 -34.57 -17.47
C GLY A 835 8.66 -33.45 -17.15
N ILE A 836 8.36 -32.59 -18.12
CA ILE A 836 7.35 -31.52 -18.03
C ILE A 836 6.24 -31.73 -19.06
N GLY A 837 4.99 -31.48 -18.66
CA GLY A 837 3.83 -31.62 -19.55
C GLY A 837 3.68 -33.08 -20.01
N ASN A 838 3.56 -33.28 -21.33
CA ASN A 838 3.53 -34.61 -21.95
C ASN A 838 4.90 -35.10 -22.44
N SER A 839 5.97 -34.31 -22.29
CA SER A 839 7.33 -34.73 -22.63
C SER A 839 7.77 -35.90 -21.77
N LYS A 840 8.32 -36.94 -22.42
CA LYS A 840 8.89 -38.13 -21.76
C LYS A 840 10.33 -37.87 -21.31
N GLY A 841 10.84 -38.75 -20.46
CA GLY A 841 12.18 -38.65 -19.88
C GLY A 841 12.21 -37.81 -18.59
N SER A 842 13.42 -37.57 -18.09
CA SER A 842 13.66 -36.73 -16.91
C SER A 842 15.05 -36.11 -17.01
N SER A 843 15.18 -34.83 -16.70
CA SER A 843 16.48 -34.16 -16.62
C SER A 843 17.08 -34.36 -15.23
N THR A 844 18.29 -34.91 -15.15
CA THR A 844 18.98 -35.12 -13.87
C THR A 844 19.97 -34.00 -13.56
N TYR A 845 20.62 -33.49 -14.60
CA TYR A 845 21.63 -32.44 -14.53
C TYR A 845 21.26 -31.26 -15.43
N ALA A 846 21.82 -30.08 -15.16
CA ALA A 846 21.62 -28.92 -16.02
C ALA A 846 22.15 -29.16 -17.46
N ALA A 847 23.23 -29.96 -17.58
CA ALA A 847 23.81 -30.35 -18.86
C ALA A 847 22.83 -31.17 -19.73
N ASP A 848 21.88 -31.89 -19.13
CA ASP A 848 20.88 -32.64 -19.87
C ASP A 848 19.96 -31.67 -20.65
N LEU A 849 19.53 -30.58 -20.01
CA LEU A 849 18.71 -29.53 -20.64
C LEU A 849 19.46 -28.83 -21.80
N VAL A 850 20.75 -28.54 -21.61
CA VAL A 850 21.61 -27.97 -22.65
C VAL A 850 21.76 -28.94 -23.82
N THR A 851 21.98 -30.22 -23.53
CA THR A 851 22.12 -31.26 -24.55
C THR A 851 20.84 -31.40 -25.38
N VAL A 852 19.67 -31.47 -24.73
CA VAL A 852 18.38 -31.54 -25.45
C VAL A 852 18.23 -30.36 -26.40
N THR A 853 18.49 -29.15 -25.91
CA THR A 853 18.39 -27.94 -26.75
C THR A 853 19.40 -27.99 -27.90
N THR A 854 20.63 -28.44 -27.63
CA THR A 854 21.69 -28.60 -28.63
C THR A 854 21.29 -29.60 -29.71
N ASP A 855 20.71 -30.74 -29.34
CA ASP A 855 20.26 -31.78 -30.28
C ASP A 855 19.16 -31.26 -31.21
N ILE A 856 18.23 -30.46 -30.69
CA ILE A 856 17.17 -29.83 -31.51
C ILE A 856 17.79 -28.88 -32.53
N VAL A 857 18.72 -28.02 -32.10
CA VAL A 857 19.41 -27.09 -33.01
C VAL A 857 20.24 -27.83 -34.05
N LYS A 858 21.00 -28.86 -33.62
CA LYS A 858 21.76 -29.70 -34.53
C LYS A 858 20.85 -30.40 -35.53
N ASN A 859 19.68 -30.89 -35.13
CA ASN A 859 18.73 -31.50 -36.06
C ASN A 859 18.31 -30.52 -37.17
N LEU A 860 18.04 -29.25 -36.83
CA LEU A 860 17.75 -28.22 -37.83
C LEU A 860 18.94 -28.00 -38.78
N ILE A 861 20.17 -27.93 -38.25
CA ILE A 861 21.38 -27.80 -39.05
C ILE A 861 21.58 -28.99 -40.00
N HIS A 862 21.36 -30.22 -39.52
CA HIS A 862 21.43 -31.43 -40.35
C HIS A 862 20.38 -31.46 -41.45
N ARG A 863 19.25 -30.78 -41.26
CA ARG A 863 18.20 -30.59 -42.29
C ARG A 863 18.55 -29.51 -43.33
N GLY A 864 19.73 -28.90 -43.23
CA GLY A 864 20.23 -27.89 -44.16
C GLY A 864 19.93 -26.44 -43.75
N VAL A 865 19.41 -26.21 -42.53
CA VAL A 865 19.22 -24.85 -41.99
C VAL A 865 20.58 -24.27 -41.63
N LYS A 866 20.88 -23.07 -42.13
CA LYS A 866 22.12 -22.37 -41.80
C LYS A 866 22.13 -21.97 -40.31
N PRO A 867 23.22 -22.18 -39.56
CA PRO A 867 23.27 -21.83 -38.13
C PRO A 867 22.92 -20.37 -37.84
N GLU A 868 23.33 -19.43 -38.70
CA GLU A 868 23.03 -17.99 -38.57
C GLU A 868 21.54 -17.64 -38.70
N ASN A 869 20.73 -18.54 -39.28
CA ASN A 869 19.29 -18.41 -39.39
C ASN A 869 18.53 -18.98 -38.18
N ILE A 870 19.24 -19.45 -37.14
CA ILE A 870 18.67 -20.00 -35.92
C ILE A 870 18.87 -19.00 -34.77
N LEU A 871 17.78 -18.63 -34.09
CA LEU A 871 17.77 -17.76 -32.92
C LEU A 871 17.20 -18.50 -31.70
N LEU A 872 17.94 -18.57 -30.61
CA LEU A 872 17.46 -19.11 -29.33
C LEU A 872 16.91 -17.95 -28.48
N LYS A 873 15.62 -17.99 -28.18
CA LYS A 873 14.93 -17.04 -27.30
C LYS A 873 14.65 -17.72 -25.97
N GLY A 874 15.44 -17.42 -24.94
CA GLY A 874 15.29 -18.06 -23.63
C GLY A 874 14.76 -17.11 -22.57
N HIS A 875 13.77 -17.57 -21.79
CA HIS A 875 13.20 -16.82 -20.68
C HIS A 875 13.64 -17.40 -19.32
N SER A 876 14.06 -16.59 -18.35
CA SER A 876 14.40 -17.05 -17.00
C SER A 876 15.46 -18.17 -17.01
N LEU A 877 15.20 -19.33 -16.38
CA LEU A 877 16.04 -20.53 -16.48
C LEU A 877 16.29 -20.96 -17.93
N GLY A 878 15.28 -20.88 -18.80
CA GLY A 878 15.43 -21.14 -20.23
C GLY A 878 16.38 -20.17 -20.91
N GLY A 879 16.51 -18.93 -20.41
CA GLY A 879 17.53 -17.96 -20.81
C GLY A 879 18.95 -18.41 -20.50
N ALA A 880 19.15 -19.02 -19.33
CA ALA A 880 20.46 -19.54 -18.95
C ALA A 880 20.84 -20.79 -19.76
N ILE A 881 19.88 -21.71 -19.98
CA ILE A 881 20.08 -22.88 -20.85
C ILE A 881 20.33 -22.47 -22.31
N ALA A 882 19.60 -21.48 -22.83
CA ALA A 882 19.84 -20.91 -24.16
C ALA A 882 21.28 -20.38 -24.28
N THR A 883 21.74 -19.63 -23.28
CA THR A 883 23.08 -19.04 -23.26
C THR A 883 24.16 -20.11 -23.29
N LEU A 884 24.06 -21.12 -22.43
CA LEU A 884 24.99 -22.27 -22.43
C LEU A 884 24.98 -23.04 -23.74
N THR A 885 23.79 -23.24 -24.34
CA THR A 885 23.64 -23.94 -25.61
C THR A 885 24.33 -23.19 -26.75
N VAL A 886 24.10 -21.87 -26.86
CA VAL A 886 24.73 -21.05 -27.90
C VAL A 886 26.24 -20.99 -27.70
N ALA A 887 26.73 -20.87 -26.46
CA ALA A 887 28.17 -20.91 -26.18
C ALA A 887 28.82 -22.21 -26.68
N ASN A 888 28.21 -23.37 -26.41
CA ASN A 888 28.70 -24.66 -26.88
C ASN A 888 28.68 -24.76 -28.42
N LEU A 889 27.61 -24.26 -29.07
CA LEU A 889 27.50 -24.27 -30.53
C LEU A 889 28.55 -23.37 -31.20
N HIS A 890 28.86 -22.21 -30.62
CA HIS A 890 29.94 -21.34 -31.12
C HIS A 890 31.32 -22.00 -31.01
N GLN A 891 31.58 -22.77 -29.96
CA GLN A 891 32.81 -23.58 -29.84
C GLN A 891 32.92 -24.65 -30.95
N GLU A 892 31.78 -25.10 -31.47
CA GLU A 892 31.68 -26.03 -32.61
C GLU A 892 31.58 -25.31 -33.97
N ASN A 893 31.84 -24.00 -34.05
CA ASN A 893 31.72 -23.17 -35.25
C ASN A 893 30.30 -23.11 -35.85
N HIS A 894 29.28 -23.18 -35.01
CA HIS A 894 27.89 -22.94 -35.39
C HIS A 894 27.44 -21.54 -34.91
N PRO A 895 27.41 -20.52 -35.77
CA PRO A 895 27.13 -19.12 -35.41
C PRO A 895 25.64 -18.85 -35.12
N VAL A 896 25.08 -19.54 -34.13
CA VAL A 896 23.69 -19.42 -33.70
C VAL A 896 23.48 -18.15 -32.88
N ARG A 897 22.30 -17.52 -33.01
CA ARG A 897 21.96 -16.26 -32.34
C ARG A 897 21.26 -16.50 -31.00
N LEU A 898 21.37 -15.55 -30.09
CA LEU A 898 20.83 -15.58 -28.72
C LEU A 898 20.01 -14.32 -28.40
N PHE A 899 18.84 -14.52 -27.80
CA PHE A 899 18.04 -13.50 -27.14
C PHE A 899 17.64 -13.96 -25.73
N VAL A 900 18.14 -13.27 -24.70
CA VAL A 900 17.88 -13.62 -23.29
C VAL A 900 16.85 -12.70 -22.66
N ASP A 901 15.71 -13.24 -22.26
CA ASP A 901 14.66 -12.49 -21.56
C ASP A 901 14.69 -12.78 -20.05
N ARG A 902 14.96 -11.75 -19.23
CA ARG A 902 14.91 -11.81 -17.75
C ARG A 902 15.55 -13.06 -17.18
N SER A 903 16.84 -13.26 -17.45
CA SER A 903 17.61 -14.39 -16.92
C SER A 903 18.64 -13.94 -15.87
N PHE A 904 19.30 -14.91 -15.26
CA PHE A 904 20.27 -14.72 -14.19
C PHE A 904 21.72 -14.86 -14.68
N SER A 905 22.68 -14.39 -13.89
CA SER A 905 24.12 -14.52 -14.15
C SER A 905 24.63 -15.91 -13.76
N SER A 906 24.22 -16.40 -12.59
CA SER A 906 24.44 -17.78 -12.17
C SER A 906 23.33 -18.24 -11.24
N LEU A 907 23.08 -19.55 -11.23
CA LEU A 907 22.08 -20.12 -10.33
C LEU A 907 22.49 -19.96 -8.85
N SER A 908 23.80 -20.01 -8.57
CA SER A 908 24.33 -19.80 -7.23
C SER A 908 24.05 -18.37 -6.72
N ASN A 909 24.12 -17.36 -7.58
CA ASN A 909 23.74 -15.98 -7.21
C ASN A 909 22.23 -15.87 -6.87
N VAL A 910 21.36 -16.45 -7.70
CA VAL A 910 19.89 -16.42 -7.46
C VAL A 910 19.55 -17.11 -6.15
N MET A 911 20.13 -18.28 -5.90
CA MET A 911 19.92 -19.03 -4.67
C MET A 911 20.48 -18.27 -3.46
N SER A 912 21.72 -17.78 -3.54
CA SER A 912 22.35 -17.01 -2.46
C SER A 912 21.55 -15.78 -2.08
N ASP A 913 20.98 -15.06 -3.05
CA ASP A 913 20.13 -13.91 -2.77
C ASP A 913 18.83 -14.31 -2.08
N LYS A 914 18.16 -15.39 -2.52
CA LYS A 914 16.97 -15.90 -1.84
C LYS A 914 17.28 -16.34 -0.40
N PHE A 915 18.39 -17.04 -0.18
CA PHE A 915 18.83 -17.42 1.17
C PHE A 915 19.17 -16.21 2.04
N THR A 916 19.81 -15.19 1.46
CA THR A 916 20.08 -13.93 2.16
C THR A 916 18.79 -13.25 2.62
N THR A 917 17.78 -13.17 1.75
CA THR A 917 16.50 -12.55 2.10
C THR A 917 15.81 -13.26 3.26
N ILE A 918 15.97 -14.59 3.36
CA ILE A 918 15.35 -15.38 4.42
C ILE A 918 16.19 -15.31 5.72
N TRP A 919 17.53 -15.36 5.64
CA TRP A 919 18.40 -15.60 6.81
C TRP A 919 19.32 -14.44 7.21
N GLY A 920 19.31 -13.31 6.49
CA GLY A 920 20.07 -12.11 6.85
C GLY A 920 21.60 -12.32 6.85
N GLY A 921 22.23 -12.35 5.66
CA GLY A 921 23.69 -12.37 5.55
C GLY A 921 24.21 -12.72 4.14
N LYS A 922 24.63 -11.71 3.36
CA LYS A 922 24.97 -11.88 1.92
C LYS A 922 26.22 -12.71 1.63
N LEU A 923 27.20 -12.73 2.53
CA LEU A 923 28.57 -13.18 2.17
C LEU A 923 28.90 -14.65 2.48
N LEU A 924 28.21 -15.32 3.41
CA LEU A 924 28.68 -16.61 3.93
C LEU A 924 28.17 -17.83 3.16
N PHE A 925 27.04 -17.73 2.43
CA PHE A 925 26.40 -18.90 1.83
C PHE A 925 26.80 -19.19 0.39
N LYS A 926 27.26 -18.20 -0.37
CA LYS A 926 27.54 -18.37 -1.81
C LYS A 926 28.56 -19.48 -2.12
N PRO A 927 29.72 -19.58 -1.44
CA PRO A 927 30.69 -20.65 -1.72
C PRO A 927 30.12 -22.04 -1.47
N VAL A 928 29.32 -22.20 -0.41
CA VAL A 928 28.67 -23.46 -0.04
C VAL A 928 27.61 -23.83 -1.07
N ILE A 929 26.72 -22.90 -1.43
CA ILE A 929 25.70 -23.10 -2.47
C ILE A 929 26.34 -23.48 -3.80
N ASN A 930 27.41 -22.78 -4.18
CA ASN A 930 28.13 -23.04 -5.43
C ASN A 930 28.73 -24.45 -5.43
N TYR A 931 29.36 -24.85 -4.34
CA TYR A 931 29.89 -26.21 -4.17
C TYR A 931 28.78 -27.27 -4.28
N LEU A 932 27.66 -27.09 -3.57
CA LEU A 932 26.54 -28.03 -3.60
C LEU A 932 25.90 -28.14 -4.99
N LEU A 933 25.69 -27.02 -5.68
CA LEU A 933 25.19 -27.02 -7.05
C LEU A 933 26.18 -27.70 -8.00
N SER A 934 27.49 -27.52 -7.80
CA SER A 934 28.52 -28.20 -8.59
C SER A 934 28.47 -29.72 -8.37
N LEU A 935 28.36 -30.19 -7.13
CA LEU A 935 28.26 -31.63 -6.83
C LEU A 935 26.99 -32.25 -7.43
N ALA A 936 25.89 -31.50 -7.43
CA ALA A 936 24.61 -31.92 -8.01
C ALA A 936 24.54 -31.76 -9.53
N GLY A 937 25.58 -31.21 -10.19
CA GLY A 937 25.57 -30.94 -11.63
C GLY A 937 24.54 -29.89 -12.08
N TRP A 938 24.21 -28.96 -11.17
CA TRP A 938 23.31 -27.81 -11.39
C TRP A 938 24.05 -26.47 -11.29
N ASN A 939 25.37 -26.46 -11.35
CA ASN A 939 26.14 -25.22 -11.43
C ASN A 939 25.99 -24.58 -12.82
N ILE A 940 24.97 -23.72 -12.94
CA ILE A 940 24.68 -22.95 -14.16
C ILE A 940 25.34 -21.58 -14.01
N ASP A 941 26.33 -21.30 -14.86
CA ASP A 941 26.96 -19.99 -15.00
C ASP A 941 26.71 -19.45 -16.41
N SER A 942 25.62 -18.71 -16.55
CA SER A 942 25.22 -18.08 -17.80
C SER A 942 26.02 -16.82 -18.10
N ALA A 943 26.63 -16.17 -17.09
CA ALA A 943 27.49 -15.02 -17.32
C ALA A 943 28.81 -15.44 -17.98
N ASP A 944 29.45 -16.50 -17.51
CA ASP A 944 30.67 -17.02 -18.15
C ASP A 944 30.40 -17.46 -19.60
N ALA A 945 29.33 -18.23 -19.83
CA ALA A 945 28.90 -18.62 -21.16
C ALA A 945 28.50 -17.41 -22.04
N TRP A 946 27.91 -16.37 -21.47
CA TRP A 946 27.60 -15.14 -22.21
C TRP A 946 28.87 -14.48 -22.75
N HIS A 947 29.97 -14.53 -22.02
CA HIS A 947 31.23 -13.89 -22.40
C HIS A 947 31.97 -14.60 -23.53
N THR A 948 31.65 -15.86 -23.83
CA THR A 948 32.28 -16.62 -24.92
C THR A 948 31.55 -16.44 -26.26
N ILE A 949 30.31 -15.96 -26.23
CA ILE A 949 29.51 -15.70 -27.45
C ILE A 949 29.90 -14.32 -28.00
N PRO A 950 30.16 -14.14 -29.30
CA PRO A 950 30.44 -12.82 -29.86
C PRO A 950 29.24 -11.87 -29.75
N ASP A 951 29.51 -10.58 -29.57
CA ASP A 951 28.48 -9.57 -29.26
C ASP A 951 27.45 -9.40 -30.39
N GLU A 952 27.81 -9.66 -31.64
CA GLU A 952 26.91 -9.58 -32.79
C GLU A 952 25.86 -10.70 -32.83
N TYR A 953 26.05 -11.78 -32.06
CA TYR A 953 25.14 -12.93 -31.98
C TYR A 953 24.26 -12.92 -30.74
N LYS A 954 24.41 -11.98 -29.81
CA LYS A 954 23.68 -12.02 -28.53
C LYS A 954 23.05 -10.68 -28.14
N THR A 955 21.85 -10.76 -27.56
CA THR A 955 21.23 -9.64 -26.85
C THR A 955 20.40 -10.15 -25.68
N TYR A 956 19.99 -9.24 -24.79
CA TYR A 956 19.16 -9.59 -23.64
C TYR A 956 18.10 -8.51 -23.39
N VAL A 957 17.14 -8.76 -22.50
CA VAL A 957 16.20 -7.77 -21.96
C VAL A 957 16.09 -7.94 -20.45
N THR A 958 16.02 -6.83 -19.73
CA THR A 958 15.78 -6.82 -18.28
C THR A 958 14.68 -5.84 -17.89
N ILE A 959 14.03 -6.15 -16.76
CA ILE A 959 13.03 -5.30 -16.13
C ILE A 959 13.70 -4.48 -15.03
N GLN A 960 13.49 -3.16 -15.07
CA GLN A 960 13.83 -2.27 -13.97
C GLN A 960 12.64 -1.36 -13.64
N GLY A 961 12.28 -1.28 -12.36
CA GLY A 961 11.32 -0.33 -11.80
C GLY A 961 11.83 1.11 -11.85
N ARG A 962 10.94 2.08 -11.66
CA ARG A 962 11.29 3.52 -11.72
C ARG A 962 12.31 3.91 -10.64
N ALA A 963 13.36 4.62 -11.05
CA ALA A 963 14.29 5.27 -10.13
C ALA A 963 13.57 6.39 -9.37
N GLY A 964 13.62 6.37 -8.03
CA GLY A 964 12.92 7.33 -7.16
C GLY A 964 12.26 6.72 -5.93
N HIS A 965 12.08 5.39 -5.90
CA HIS A 965 11.68 4.68 -4.67
C HIS A 965 12.89 4.16 -3.90
N GLN A 966 12.92 4.46 -2.59
CA GLN A 966 14.02 4.23 -1.64
C GLN A 966 14.18 2.79 -1.17
N GLN A 967 13.39 1.84 -1.66
CA GLN A 967 13.66 0.41 -1.47
C GLN A 967 14.30 -0.13 -2.75
N GLU A 968 15.64 -0.16 -2.80
CA GLU A 968 16.42 -0.71 -3.93
C GLU A 968 16.02 -2.16 -4.26
N GLU A 969 15.58 -2.93 -3.26
CA GLU A 969 15.17 -4.34 -3.41
C GLU A 969 13.88 -4.55 -4.22
N LYS A 970 13.01 -3.54 -4.36
CA LYS A 970 11.74 -3.65 -5.13
C LYS A 970 11.86 -3.14 -6.57
N ARG A 971 13.06 -2.80 -7.02
CA ARG A 971 13.28 -2.30 -8.40
C ARG A 971 13.36 -3.40 -9.44
N TYR A 972 13.44 -4.66 -9.06
CA TYR A 972 13.74 -5.73 -9.99
C TYR A 972 12.72 -6.84 -9.91
N ASP A 973 12.85 -7.74 -10.87
CA ASP A 973 12.06 -8.94 -11.00
C ASP A 973 11.96 -9.71 -9.66
N GLY A 974 10.74 -9.96 -9.17
CA GLY A 974 10.53 -10.64 -7.89
C GLY A 974 11.02 -12.09 -7.88
N VAL A 975 11.32 -12.68 -9.05
CA VAL A 975 11.86 -14.03 -9.18
C VAL A 975 13.38 -13.99 -9.23
N ILE A 976 13.95 -13.13 -10.08
CA ILE A 976 15.40 -12.94 -10.24
C ILE A 976 15.80 -11.60 -9.63
N THR A 977 16.44 -11.68 -8.47
CA THR A 977 16.97 -10.52 -7.75
C THR A 977 17.95 -9.72 -8.60
N ASP A 978 18.11 -8.43 -8.26
CA ASP A 978 19.03 -7.54 -8.98
C ASP A 978 20.44 -8.13 -9.06
N SER A 979 21.01 -8.51 -7.91
CA SER A 979 22.35 -9.10 -7.83
C SER A 979 22.48 -10.44 -8.56
N GLY A 980 21.38 -11.20 -8.66
CA GLY A 980 21.33 -12.45 -9.40
C GLY A 980 21.15 -12.29 -10.91
N ALA A 981 20.72 -11.13 -11.40
CA ALA A 981 20.37 -10.94 -12.81
C ALA A 981 21.59 -10.95 -13.74
N LEU A 982 21.42 -11.43 -14.98
CA LEU A 982 22.51 -11.54 -15.96
C LEU A 982 23.19 -10.19 -16.21
N HIS A 983 22.39 -9.16 -16.46
CA HIS A 983 22.88 -7.80 -16.72
C HIS A 983 23.69 -7.16 -15.59
N ASN A 984 23.67 -7.80 -14.42
CA ASN A 984 24.34 -7.31 -13.23
C ASN A 984 25.69 -7.97 -12.96
N ASP A 985 26.09 -8.93 -13.81
CA ASP A 985 27.45 -9.44 -13.86
C ASP A 985 28.47 -8.27 -13.96
N PRO A 986 29.56 -8.27 -13.17
CA PRO A 986 30.53 -7.16 -13.16
C PRO A 986 31.15 -6.86 -14.53
N LYS A 987 31.44 -7.89 -15.34
CA LYS A 987 32.04 -7.70 -16.65
C LYS A 987 31.01 -7.13 -17.62
N ILE A 988 29.79 -7.67 -17.67
CA ILE A 988 28.69 -7.10 -18.46
C ILE A 988 28.39 -5.64 -18.06
N LYS A 989 28.42 -5.31 -16.75
CA LYS A 989 28.27 -3.92 -16.27
C LYS A 989 29.40 -3.03 -16.77
N LYS A 990 30.64 -3.50 -16.71
CA LYS A 990 31.82 -2.76 -17.15
C LYS A 990 31.75 -2.48 -18.65
N ASP A 991 31.46 -3.50 -19.45
CA ASP A 991 31.35 -3.40 -20.92
C ASP A 991 30.26 -2.39 -21.29
N ARG A 992 29.09 -2.48 -20.65
CA ARG A 992 28.01 -1.50 -20.85
C ARG A 992 28.39 -0.08 -20.49
N LYS A 993 29.07 0.10 -19.35
CA LYS A 993 29.49 1.43 -18.91
C LYS A 993 30.47 2.00 -19.93
N HIS A 994 31.44 1.20 -20.36
CA HIS A 994 32.40 1.57 -21.38
C HIS A 994 31.73 1.96 -22.70
N THR A 995 30.82 1.14 -23.26
CA THR A 995 30.11 1.49 -24.49
C THR A 995 29.26 2.75 -24.33
N LYS A 996 28.65 2.95 -23.16
CA LYS A 996 27.88 4.16 -22.89
C LYS A 996 28.77 5.40 -22.88
N ASP A 997 29.90 5.32 -22.19
CA ASP A 997 30.85 6.44 -22.08
C ASP A 997 31.40 6.80 -23.48
N MET A 998 31.72 5.80 -24.31
CA MET A 998 32.13 6.00 -25.71
C MET A 998 31.03 6.62 -26.58
N LEU A 999 29.78 6.16 -26.45
CA LEU A 999 28.65 6.74 -27.16
C LEU A 999 28.38 8.19 -26.77
N ASP A 1000 28.50 8.49 -25.48
CA ASP A 1000 28.33 9.86 -24.99
C ASP A 1000 29.45 10.76 -25.54
N GLN A 1001 30.69 10.27 -25.68
CA GLN A 1001 31.79 10.99 -26.36
C GLN A 1001 31.51 11.20 -27.87
N LEU A 1002 31.14 10.14 -28.59
CA LEU A 1002 30.87 10.20 -30.03
C LEU A 1002 29.72 11.13 -30.39
N ARG A 1003 28.72 11.31 -29.49
CA ARG A 1003 27.62 12.28 -29.72
C ARG A 1003 28.08 13.72 -29.84
N TYR A 1004 29.24 14.08 -29.27
CA TYR A 1004 29.80 15.42 -29.39
C TYR A 1004 30.60 15.61 -30.68
N CYS A 1005 30.93 14.53 -31.40
CA CYS A 1005 31.60 14.57 -32.69
C CYS A 1005 30.57 14.62 -33.84
N ARG A 1006 30.43 15.78 -34.50
CA ARG A 1006 29.43 16.00 -35.56
C ARG A 1006 29.47 14.95 -36.68
N HIS A 1007 30.66 14.46 -37.03
CA HIS A 1007 30.86 13.44 -38.06
C HIS A 1007 30.34 12.05 -37.67
N TYR A 1008 30.34 11.73 -36.37
CA TYR A 1008 29.94 10.41 -35.86
C TYR A 1008 28.57 10.41 -35.19
N LYS A 1009 27.83 11.52 -35.22
CA LYS A 1009 26.53 11.66 -34.54
C LYS A 1009 25.52 10.61 -35.01
N GLU A 1010 25.38 10.41 -36.32
CA GLU A 1010 24.42 9.44 -36.89
C GLU A 1010 24.79 8.00 -36.55
N LEU A 1011 26.09 7.67 -36.60
CA LEU A 1011 26.61 6.37 -36.18
C LEU A 1011 26.40 6.13 -34.68
N ALA A 1012 26.65 7.16 -33.85
CA ALA A 1012 26.40 7.11 -32.41
C ALA A 1012 24.90 6.96 -32.12
N GLU A 1013 24.02 7.62 -32.87
CA GLU A 1013 22.56 7.47 -32.76
C GLU A 1013 22.09 6.09 -33.21
N ALA A 1014 22.62 5.54 -34.30
CA ALA A 1014 22.34 4.19 -34.76
C ALA A 1014 22.77 3.13 -33.73
N LYS A 1015 24.00 3.22 -33.24
CA LYS A 1015 24.53 2.32 -32.20
C LYS A 1015 23.78 2.49 -30.88
N LEU A 1016 23.43 3.72 -30.52
CA LEU A 1016 22.61 4.01 -29.36
C LEU A 1016 21.19 3.45 -29.52
N ASN A 1017 20.59 3.48 -30.71
CA ASN A 1017 19.27 2.92 -30.96
C ASN A 1017 19.32 1.40 -30.84
N MET A 1018 20.35 0.74 -31.38
CA MET A 1018 20.60 -0.68 -31.12
C MET A 1018 20.74 -0.96 -29.62
N MET A 1019 21.48 -0.12 -28.88
CA MET A 1019 21.67 -0.28 -27.44
C MET A 1019 20.43 0.03 -26.60
N LYS A 1020 19.70 1.11 -26.89
CA LYS A 1020 18.48 1.54 -26.19
C LYS A 1020 17.38 0.51 -26.36
N ASN A 1021 17.29 -0.09 -27.54
CA ASN A 1021 16.36 -1.18 -27.78
C ASN A 1021 16.79 -2.44 -27.02
N SER A 1022 18.09 -2.67 -26.83
CA SER A 1022 18.62 -3.85 -26.11
C SER A 1022 18.60 -3.83 -24.58
N LYS A 1023 18.53 -2.71 -23.86
CA LYS A 1023 19.11 -2.76 -22.49
C LYS A 1023 18.27 -2.24 -21.33
N LEU A 1024 17.04 -1.74 -21.52
CA LEU A 1024 16.18 -1.41 -20.38
C LEU A 1024 14.70 -1.25 -20.74
N VAL A 1025 13.88 -2.20 -20.31
CA VAL A 1025 12.43 -2.14 -20.43
C VAL A 1025 11.82 -1.75 -19.08
N LYS A 1026 10.95 -0.73 -19.09
CA LYS A 1026 10.06 -0.41 -17.97
C LYS A 1026 8.77 -1.21 -18.09
N LEU A 1027 8.26 -1.63 -16.94
CA LEU A 1027 6.82 -1.83 -16.80
C LEU A 1027 6.18 -0.46 -16.63
N GLU A 1028 5.48 -0.02 -17.67
CA GLU A 1028 4.44 1.01 -17.51
C GLU A 1028 3.10 0.30 -17.56
N ASP A 1029 2.74 -0.33 -16.44
CA ASP A 1029 1.32 -0.36 -16.12
C ASP A 1029 1.00 1.06 -15.59
N VAL A 1030 0.22 1.82 -16.36
CA VAL A 1030 -0.02 3.26 -16.18
C VAL A 1030 -0.66 3.58 -14.81
N ALA A 1031 -0.99 2.56 -14.01
CA ALA A 1031 -1.63 2.69 -12.71
C ALA A 1031 -0.82 2.18 -11.49
N GLN A 1032 0.34 1.51 -11.65
CA GLN A 1032 0.98 0.82 -10.51
C GLN A 1032 2.41 1.33 -10.21
N THR A 1033 2.60 1.82 -8.99
CA THR A 1033 3.84 2.43 -8.46
C THR A 1033 4.89 1.40 -8.01
N SER A 1034 4.57 0.10 -8.04
CA SER A 1034 5.46 -1.03 -7.76
C SER A 1034 5.24 -2.13 -8.79
N LEU A 1035 6.31 -2.84 -9.18
CA LEU A 1035 6.21 -4.05 -10.02
C LEU A 1035 5.26 -5.06 -9.35
N PRO A 1036 4.12 -5.45 -9.95
CA PRO A 1036 3.27 -6.47 -9.36
C PRO A 1036 4.05 -7.78 -9.21
N THR A 1037 3.77 -8.51 -8.13
CA THR A 1037 4.15 -9.92 -7.96
C THR A 1037 3.57 -10.69 -9.14
N GLY A 1038 4.40 -11.07 -10.13
CA GLY A 1038 3.97 -11.64 -11.41
C GLY A 1038 4.62 -11.00 -12.64
N SER A 1039 5.30 -9.87 -12.49
CA SER A 1039 6.02 -9.19 -13.59
C SER A 1039 7.06 -10.05 -14.32
N HIS A 1040 7.62 -11.06 -13.66
CA HIS A 1040 8.53 -12.03 -14.27
C HIS A 1040 7.91 -12.75 -15.47
N ASN A 1041 6.62 -13.07 -15.40
CA ASN A 1041 5.96 -13.90 -16.41
C ASN A 1041 5.17 -13.08 -17.45
N LEU A 1042 5.21 -11.74 -17.37
CA LEU A 1042 4.52 -10.90 -18.34
C LEU A 1042 5.09 -11.08 -19.74
N SER A 1043 4.23 -11.15 -20.76
CA SER A 1043 4.66 -11.17 -22.15
C SER A 1043 5.46 -9.91 -22.52
N LEU A 1044 6.43 -10.05 -23.44
CA LEU A 1044 7.19 -8.93 -24.01
C LEU A 1044 6.28 -7.87 -24.66
N ALA A 1045 5.06 -8.22 -25.08
CA ALA A 1045 4.08 -7.28 -25.61
C ALA A 1045 3.55 -6.29 -24.55
N HIS A 1046 3.58 -6.66 -23.26
CA HIS A 1046 3.15 -5.82 -22.14
C HIS A 1046 4.29 -4.95 -21.59
N LEU A 1047 5.51 -5.16 -22.10
CA LEU A 1047 6.73 -4.52 -21.66
C LEU A 1047 7.08 -3.36 -22.60
N ARG A 1048 7.48 -2.19 -22.09
CA ARG A 1048 7.76 -0.96 -22.88
C ARG A 1048 9.18 -0.44 -22.66
N LEU A 1049 9.85 0.03 -23.71
CA LEU A 1049 11.23 0.50 -23.60
C LEU A 1049 11.37 1.82 -22.82
N ARG A 1050 12.45 1.96 -22.04
CA ARG A 1050 12.70 3.16 -21.24
C ARG A 1050 12.98 4.37 -22.15
N GLY A 1051 12.04 5.32 -22.18
CA GLY A 1051 12.17 6.56 -22.94
C GLY A 1051 11.58 6.52 -24.35
N ALA A 1052 11.04 5.37 -24.78
CA ALA A 1052 10.32 5.19 -26.04
C ALA A 1052 8.92 4.63 -25.74
N ARG A 1053 7.97 5.54 -25.42
CA ARG A 1053 6.62 5.18 -24.95
C ARG A 1053 5.83 4.29 -25.93
N GLU A 1054 6.18 4.34 -27.21
CA GLU A 1054 5.46 3.64 -28.28
C GLU A 1054 6.08 2.28 -28.64
N THR A 1055 7.29 1.97 -28.15
CA THR A 1055 8.01 0.76 -28.56
C THR A 1055 7.95 -0.32 -27.48
N SER A 1056 7.33 -1.46 -27.80
CA SER A 1056 7.26 -2.62 -26.90
C SER A 1056 8.55 -3.44 -26.90
N ALA A 1057 8.78 -4.24 -25.85
CA ALA A 1057 9.89 -5.19 -25.83
C ALA A 1057 9.72 -6.28 -26.89
N ALA A 1058 8.47 -6.61 -27.25
CA ALA A 1058 8.17 -7.50 -28.37
C ALA A 1058 8.65 -6.90 -29.70
N HIS A 1059 8.39 -5.61 -29.95
CA HIS A 1059 8.87 -4.93 -31.15
C HIS A 1059 10.40 -4.92 -31.22
N PHE A 1060 11.08 -4.72 -30.07
CA PHE A 1060 12.54 -4.85 -30.02
C PHE A 1060 13.01 -6.26 -30.39
N PHE A 1061 12.43 -7.29 -29.76
CA PHE A 1061 12.74 -8.68 -30.08
C PHE A 1061 12.57 -8.95 -31.58
N GLN A 1062 11.45 -8.53 -32.17
CA GLN A 1062 11.14 -8.72 -33.59
C GLN A 1062 12.10 -7.93 -34.50
N SER A 1063 12.55 -6.75 -34.09
CA SER A 1063 13.59 -6.00 -34.79
C SER A 1063 14.90 -6.78 -34.78
N TYR A 1064 15.35 -7.24 -33.62
CA TYR A 1064 16.58 -8.02 -33.50
C TYR A 1064 16.50 -9.30 -34.33
N ALA A 1065 15.40 -10.06 -34.26
CA ALA A 1065 15.24 -11.31 -35.00
C ALA A 1065 15.28 -11.12 -36.53
N ARG A 1066 14.94 -9.93 -37.05
CA ARG A 1066 15.01 -9.61 -38.49
C ARG A 1066 16.40 -9.22 -38.96
N GLU A 1067 17.22 -8.61 -38.10
CA GLU A 1067 18.59 -8.19 -38.44
C GLU A 1067 19.51 -9.37 -38.73
N THR A 1068 20.48 -9.20 -39.62
CA THR A 1068 21.54 -10.18 -39.88
C THR A 1068 22.76 -9.93 -38.99
N PRO A 1069 23.53 -10.97 -38.61
CA PRO A 1069 24.80 -10.79 -37.92
C PRO A 1069 25.77 -9.87 -38.66
N GLU A 1070 25.80 -9.92 -39.99
CA GLU A 1070 26.64 -9.05 -40.84
C GLU A 1070 26.29 -7.57 -40.68
N ASN A 1071 24.99 -7.22 -40.62
CA ASN A 1071 24.57 -5.85 -40.37
C ASN A 1071 25.03 -5.37 -38.99
N ILE A 1072 24.86 -6.21 -37.97
CA ILE A 1072 25.27 -5.90 -36.59
C ILE A 1072 26.79 -5.73 -36.51
N LYS A 1073 27.54 -6.61 -37.18
CA LYS A 1073 29.01 -6.58 -37.26
C LYS A 1073 29.51 -5.35 -38.02
N ASN A 1074 28.86 -4.96 -39.11
CA ASN A 1074 29.21 -3.75 -39.86
C ASN A 1074 29.02 -2.49 -38.98
N ILE A 1075 27.90 -2.40 -38.26
CA ILE A 1075 27.66 -1.28 -37.33
C ILE A 1075 28.67 -1.30 -36.16
N GLN A 1076 29.06 -2.47 -35.65
CA GLN A 1076 30.10 -2.61 -34.63
C GLN A 1076 31.47 -2.19 -35.17
N HIS A 1077 31.85 -2.63 -36.37
CA HIS A 1077 33.10 -2.25 -37.02
C HIS A 1077 33.21 -0.74 -37.24
N GLN A 1078 32.17 -0.12 -37.81
CA GLN A 1078 32.12 1.34 -37.99
C GLN A 1078 32.25 2.07 -36.65
N PHE A 1079 31.61 1.55 -35.61
CA PHE A 1079 31.70 2.11 -34.25
C PHE A 1079 33.12 1.99 -33.68
N ASP A 1080 33.77 0.84 -33.81
CA ASP A 1080 35.13 0.63 -33.32
C ASP A 1080 36.15 1.48 -34.08
N GLU A 1081 35.99 1.60 -35.40
CA GLU A 1081 36.78 2.49 -36.26
C GLU A 1081 36.59 3.97 -35.85
N ALA A 1082 35.35 4.40 -35.61
CA ALA A 1082 35.07 5.75 -35.13
C ALA A 1082 35.70 6.03 -33.76
N CYS A 1083 35.76 5.03 -32.89
CA CYS A 1083 36.38 5.18 -31.56
C CYS A 1083 37.90 5.15 -31.62
N PHE A 1084 38.50 4.41 -32.55
CA PHE A 1084 39.93 4.43 -32.79
C PHE A 1084 40.41 5.78 -33.35
N ASN A 1085 39.58 6.44 -34.16
CA ASN A 1085 39.88 7.74 -34.77
C ASN A 1085 39.79 8.94 -33.81
N ILE A 1086 39.18 8.78 -32.62
CA ILE A 1086 39.07 9.79 -31.55
C ILE A 1086 40.18 9.58 -30.53
#